data_AF-A0AA88T5F5-F1
#
_entry.id   AF-A0AA88T5F5-F1
#
_cell.length_a   1.000
_cell.length_b   1.000
_cell.length_c   1.000
_cell.angle_alpha   90.00
_cell.angle_beta   90.00
_cell.angle_gamma   90.00
#
_symmetry.space_group_name_H-M   'P 1'
#
loop_
_entity.id
_entity.type
_entity.pdbx_description
1 polymer ?
#
loop_
_entity_poly.entity_id
_entity_poly.type
_entity_poly.pdbx_seq_one_letter_code
_entity_poly.pdbx_strand_id
1 'polypeptide(L)'
;MLLQNNGVARRIYEDSDADLQLKGFHEEVATPLLTNVTMAYTGATNLTQIHFRQYYNGSEIVVAGQITDKNIETFTPEVVAISYSQTPPQFTDSLKPAVYEEVQQTPSTKLKIKDQVIDVTSCCLSLKATSSCLGCSLGDDIMEKVVQITLFGLLLALVTTLPNKDDWDIYSFHINSTVTSRYATTVITSRVANRMDQSKEIEFQVRIPKNAFISKFRMFIDGQVYDGVVKAKEQAQQQYTEAVSRGQSAGLVSSVGRTLEEFKTSVTVAANKKVTFELTYEELLKRRLGKYELQIHARPMQPVKDFKVDVYIHEKAGINFLEVKGGLSTNTLANAITKTKTDKEAWVYFYPTEDQQKTCDSCGEQGMNGDLVIVYEVNRDIAFGDIKNSDGYFVHHFAPSNLPRIPKNVVFVIDQSGSMHGRKIQQTRTALIHILNDLAEDDYFALITFNSDILYWKRELVQATEENVGSGKRFAQNIHDGGGTDINEAVLQGASMLNAHRREGSASILILLTDGDPTSGVINLESIQSNVREAIADKFPLYCLGFGFDVNFEFLEKMSLQNNGVARRIYEDSDADLQLKGFYEEVATPLLTNVTMAYTGATNLTQTHFRQYYNGSEIVVAGQITDNNIGTFTPEVVAISGNGLVRFLETNDTTDPSESDSRIQRVWAYLTVKQLLDKELKSSGPEKEEMKKEALDLSLKYSFVTPLTSMVVTKPPGENSDVLHKPKEGEKPVRGGFAVQGGARTGHTSTLLAIPHNPGFAVQGGARTGHTSTLLAIPHNPGYAVQAAAIPHNPGLQSHPRLRGYPAAAIPHNPGFQGQPGLHGYPGGGGGYFAHAPPAAGDVFQPILASRPRTSLPNLRYFLPIDVNNVSPTILSATPSTAPVSYRFLLKGDSQALPLCFDVPGDTRLKLFHHPNRELSVNGALASEANRGFKIIGIHLKNDQYVEIHPSRIHVKKAEGVLIQTASHLLTADITVIGRDKEFDVAVGDTRMVILIHQRDGEEFLWPVLRQWPSDNNVEGLLALKPAVYEEVQQTPSTKLKIKDQEIDVTRSSAVDYSISVPPTLDCWFMSAESALQRRLDDFIIAQL
;
A
#
# COMPACT_ATOMS: atom_id res chain seq x y z
N MET A 1 -59.94 9.48 35.15
CA MET A 1 -60.96 8.41 35.06
C MET A 1 -60.18 7.10 35.07
N LEU A 2 -60.26 6.31 36.14
CA LEU A 2 -61.34 5.39 36.48
C LEU A 2 -61.29 4.07 35.67
N LEU A 3 -60.76 3.03 36.34
CA LEU A 3 -61.29 1.65 36.38
C LEU A 3 -61.16 0.77 35.10
N GLN A 4 -60.94 -0.56 35.16
CA GLN A 4 -60.68 -1.47 36.29
C GLN A 4 -60.16 -2.87 35.86
N ASN A 5 -59.38 -3.54 36.73
CA ASN A 5 -59.49 -4.94 37.22
C ASN A 5 -59.66 -6.15 36.25
N ASN A 6 -59.29 -7.40 36.62
CA ASN A 6 -58.38 -7.94 37.65
C ASN A 6 -58.12 -9.45 37.40
N GLY A 7 -57.06 -9.99 38.02
CA GLY A 7 -56.86 -11.43 38.26
C GLY A 7 -55.45 -11.91 37.92
N VAL A 8 -54.48 -12.14 38.83
CA VAL A 8 -54.50 -12.37 40.30
C VAL A 8 -55.29 -13.65 40.64
N ALA A 9 -54.73 -14.73 41.20
CA ALA A 9 -53.50 -15.02 41.97
C ALA A 9 -53.19 -16.55 41.89
N ARG A 10 -52.11 -17.22 42.36
CA ARG A 10 -50.83 -17.00 43.12
C ARG A 10 -50.03 -18.36 43.00
N ARG A 11 -48.84 -18.68 43.57
CA ARG A 11 -47.91 -18.09 44.58
C ARG A 11 -46.49 -18.74 44.47
N ILE A 12 -45.43 -17.96 44.74
CA ILE A 12 -44.16 -18.31 45.47
C ILE A 12 -43.12 -19.33 44.91
N TYR A 13 -41.89 -18.80 44.71
CA TYR A 13 -40.53 -19.36 44.82
C TYR A 13 -40.14 -20.70 44.16
N GLU A 14 -39.24 -20.64 43.18
CA GLU A 14 -37.81 -20.99 43.36
C GLU A 14 -36.93 -20.18 42.35
N ASP A 15 -35.60 -20.35 42.37
CA ASP A 15 -34.61 -19.27 42.12
C ASP A 15 -34.40 -18.70 40.70
N SER A 16 -34.14 -17.38 40.71
CA SER A 16 -33.29 -16.54 39.81
C SER A 16 -33.33 -16.69 38.28
N ASP A 17 -33.78 -15.61 37.64
CA ASP A 17 -33.66 -15.31 36.20
C ASP A 17 -32.66 -14.15 35.99
N ALA A 18 -32.05 -14.05 34.79
CA ALA A 18 -31.18 -12.95 34.30
C ALA A 18 -29.87 -12.64 35.11
N ASP A 19 -28.76 -12.20 34.53
CA ASP A 19 -28.63 -11.19 33.46
C ASP A 19 -27.38 -11.38 32.55
N LEU A 20 -27.20 -10.48 31.57
CA LEU A 20 -26.17 -10.52 30.51
C LEU A 20 -24.73 -10.85 30.98
N GLN A 21 -24.05 -11.74 30.25
CA GLN A 21 -22.58 -11.78 30.20
C GLN A 21 -22.05 -11.42 28.80
N LEU A 22 -21.53 -10.20 28.68
CA LEU A 22 -20.55 -9.86 27.64
C LEU A 22 -19.27 -10.65 27.88
N LYS A 23 -19.00 -11.65 27.02
CA LYS A 23 -17.71 -12.35 26.89
C LYS A 23 -17.50 -12.72 25.42
N GLY A 24 -16.34 -12.46 24.83
CA GLY A 24 -15.23 -11.65 25.36
C GLY A 24 -14.05 -11.58 24.38
N PHE A 25 -13.40 -10.43 24.30
CA PHE A 25 -12.09 -10.27 23.65
C PHE A 25 -10.99 -10.48 24.69
N HIS A 26 -10.21 -11.54 24.50
CA HIS A 26 -8.86 -11.83 25.04
C HIS A 26 -8.20 -12.71 23.96
N GLU A 27 -6.91 -12.65 23.64
CA GLU A 27 -5.76 -11.83 24.07
C GLU A 27 -4.79 -11.79 22.84
N GLU A 28 -3.62 -11.16 22.77
CA GLU A 28 -2.61 -10.76 23.76
C GLU A 28 -1.91 -9.44 23.36
N VAL A 29 -1.60 -8.57 24.34
CA VAL A 29 -0.27 -7.93 24.48
C VAL A 29 0.05 -7.89 25.98
N ALA A 30 1.32 -8.07 26.36
CA ALA A 30 1.70 -8.39 27.74
C ALA A 30 1.45 -7.27 28.78
N THR A 31 1.19 -7.70 30.01
CA THR A 31 0.96 -6.84 31.20
C THR A 31 2.27 -6.30 31.82
N PRO A 32 2.21 -5.35 32.78
CA PRO A 32 2.03 -5.77 34.18
C PRO A 32 0.94 -5.05 34.98
N LEU A 33 0.28 -5.82 35.85
CA LEU A 33 -0.36 -5.42 37.13
C LEU A 33 -1.53 -4.41 37.11
N LEU A 34 -2.75 -4.96 37.16
CA LEU A 34 -3.94 -4.35 37.77
C LEU A 34 -4.50 -5.29 38.85
N THR A 35 -5.01 -4.75 39.96
CA THR A 35 -5.57 -5.54 41.07
C THR A 35 -6.86 -4.93 41.65
N ASN A 36 -7.87 -5.78 41.81
CA ASN A 36 -9.11 -5.63 42.58
C ASN A 36 -10.03 -4.43 42.26
N VAL A 37 -11.12 -4.70 41.53
CA VAL A 37 -12.34 -3.88 41.52
C VAL A 37 -13.37 -4.51 42.47
N THR A 38 -13.99 -3.71 43.34
CA THR A 38 -14.98 -4.17 44.32
C THR A 38 -16.28 -3.36 44.18
N MET A 39 -17.34 -4.00 43.66
CA MET A 39 -18.68 -3.40 43.63
C MET A 39 -19.45 -3.78 44.91
N ALA A 40 -20.12 -2.82 45.53
CA ALA A 40 -20.93 -3.03 46.73
C ALA A 40 -22.35 -2.50 46.50
N TYR A 41 -23.35 -3.39 46.61
CA TYR A 41 -24.76 -3.02 46.59
C TYR A 41 -25.26 -2.81 48.02
N THR A 42 -25.62 -1.57 48.36
CA THR A 42 -26.36 -1.24 49.59
C THR A 42 -27.85 -1.10 49.28
N GLY A 43 -28.68 -1.87 49.98
CA GLY A 43 -30.12 -1.87 49.74
C GLY A 43 -30.82 -0.57 50.16
N ALA A 44 -31.96 -0.29 49.51
CA ALA A 44 -32.93 0.75 49.87
C ALA A 44 -32.57 2.23 49.56
N THR A 45 -31.93 2.51 48.43
CA THR A 45 -32.31 3.67 47.58
C THR A 45 -32.00 3.41 46.11
N ASN A 46 -32.70 4.09 45.19
CA ASN A 46 -32.60 3.83 43.75
C ASN A 46 -31.44 4.61 43.09
N LEU A 47 -30.22 4.38 43.59
CA LEU A 47 -29.00 5.07 43.18
C LEU A 47 -27.82 4.09 43.12
N THR A 48 -27.23 3.93 41.93
CA THR A 48 -25.99 3.16 41.75
C THR A 48 -24.80 4.11 41.83
N GLN A 49 -23.94 3.93 42.84
CA GLN A 49 -22.64 4.59 42.95
C GLN A 49 -21.52 3.60 42.61
N ILE A 50 -20.58 4.03 41.78
CA ILE A 50 -19.43 3.23 41.37
C ILE A 50 -18.17 3.89 41.93
N HIS A 51 -17.36 3.12 42.67
CA HIS A 51 -16.10 3.58 43.25
C HIS A 51 -14.91 2.91 42.58
N PHE A 52 -13.98 3.72 42.09
CA PHE A 52 -12.66 3.29 41.64
C PHE A 52 -11.62 3.71 42.68
N ARG A 53 -10.72 2.80 43.03
CA ARG A 53 -9.52 3.09 43.82
C ARG A 53 -8.29 2.84 42.95
N GLN A 54 -7.35 3.77 42.96
CA GLN A 54 -6.05 3.59 42.32
C GLN A 54 -4.96 4.12 43.24
N TYR A 55 -3.89 3.34 43.40
CA TYR A 55 -2.71 3.73 44.18
C TYR A 55 -1.61 4.17 43.22
N TYR A 56 -1.10 5.39 43.39
CA TYR A 56 -0.01 5.94 42.57
C TYR A 56 1.02 6.64 43.46
N ASN A 57 2.29 6.25 43.36
CA ASN A 57 3.39 6.75 44.18
C ASN A 57 3.06 6.90 45.69
N GLY A 58 2.46 5.85 46.27
CA GLY A 58 2.11 5.80 47.70
C GLY A 58 0.91 6.64 48.14
N SER A 59 0.19 7.27 47.20
CA SER A 59 -1.05 8.01 47.46
C SER A 59 -2.28 7.22 46.99
N GLU A 60 -3.37 7.28 47.75
CA GLU A 60 -4.67 6.70 47.36
C GLU A 60 -5.52 7.76 46.64
N ILE A 61 -6.01 7.43 45.45
CA ILE A 61 -6.97 8.23 44.69
C ILE A 61 -8.29 7.46 44.65
N VAL A 62 -9.38 8.12 45.06
CA VAL A 62 -10.74 7.57 45.05
C VAL A 62 -11.62 8.40 44.13
N VAL A 63 -12.08 7.79 43.04
CA VAL A 63 -13.04 8.40 42.11
C VAL A 63 -14.40 7.77 42.34
N ALA A 64 -15.45 8.59 42.39
CA ALA A 64 -16.82 8.12 42.59
C ALA A 64 -17.73 8.71 41.50
N GLY A 65 -18.49 7.85 40.83
CA GLY A 65 -19.50 8.24 39.83
C GLY A 65 -20.90 7.87 40.29
N GLN A 66 -21.88 8.70 39.92
CA GLN A 66 -23.30 8.50 40.24
C GLN A 66 -24.12 8.47 38.94
N ILE A 67 -24.91 7.41 38.74
CA ILE A 67 -25.74 7.25 37.54
C ILE A 67 -27.12 7.90 37.80
N THR A 68 -27.52 8.85 36.94
CA THR A 68 -28.66 9.76 37.21
C THR A 68 -29.70 9.89 36.09
N ASP A 69 -29.76 8.96 35.12
CA ASP A 69 -31.04 8.64 34.46
C ASP A 69 -31.07 7.19 33.91
N LYS A 70 -32.24 6.75 33.44
CA LYS A 70 -32.50 5.38 32.96
C LYS A 70 -32.25 5.13 31.47
N ASN A 71 -31.85 6.14 30.71
CA ASN A 71 -31.37 6.00 29.34
C ASN A 71 -29.85 6.20 29.31
N ILE A 72 -29.13 5.24 28.72
CA ILE A 72 -27.67 5.16 28.79
C ILE A 72 -27.06 5.96 27.64
N GLU A 73 -26.34 7.06 27.94
CA GLU A 73 -25.39 7.65 26.98
C GLU A 73 -24.28 8.56 27.59
N THR A 74 -24.39 9.03 28.84
CA THR A 74 -23.37 9.91 29.46
C THR A 74 -22.94 9.48 30.86
N PHE A 75 -21.62 9.45 31.11
CA PHE A 75 -21.02 9.30 32.43
C PHE A 75 -20.12 10.51 32.74
N THR A 76 -20.41 11.23 33.81
CA THR A 76 -19.65 12.41 34.27
C THR A 76 -18.88 12.08 35.56
N PRO A 77 -17.54 11.96 35.53
CA PRO A 77 -16.76 11.69 36.73
C PRO A 77 -16.52 12.95 37.58
N GLU A 78 -16.76 12.85 38.89
CA GLU A 78 -16.24 13.82 39.87
C GLU A 78 -15.10 13.19 40.68
N VAL A 79 -14.04 13.98 40.94
CA VAL A 79 -12.93 13.57 41.81
C VAL A 79 -13.28 13.99 43.25
N VAL A 80 -13.91 13.08 43.98
CA VAL A 80 -14.58 13.41 45.26
C VAL A 80 -13.60 13.62 46.42
N ALA A 81 -12.41 13.00 46.43
CA ALA A 81 -11.38 13.27 47.45
C ALA A 81 -9.96 12.89 47.04
N ILE A 82 -8.97 13.66 47.53
CA ILE A 82 -7.57 13.26 47.70
C ILE A 82 -7.23 13.44 49.18
N SER A 83 -7.07 12.34 49.92
CA SER A 83 -6.91 12.37 51.37
C SER A 83 -5.44 12.30 51.81
N TYR A 84 -4.83 13.44 52.10
CA TYR A 84 -3.52 13.51 52.77
C TYR A 84 -3.67 13.24 54.27
N SER A 85 -3.22 12.07 54.74
CA SER A 85 -3.46 11.61 56.11
C SER A 85 -2.40 12.06 57.12
N GLN A 86 -2.29 13.37 57.40
CA GLN A 86 -1.77 13.89 58.67
C GLN A 86 -2.58 15.11 59.14
N THR A 87 -2.73 15.26 60.45
CA THR A 87 -3.70 16.17 61.13
C THR A 87 -3.01 16.96 62.25
N PRO A 88 -3.65 17.97 62.86
CA PRO A 88 -4.20 19.24 62.35
C PRO A 88 -3.50 20.40 63.13
N PRO A 89 -4.04 21.63 63.41
CA PRO A 89 -5.28 22.34 63.02
C PRO A 89 -5.00 23.80 62.47
N GLN A 90 -5.91 24.76 62.21
CA GLN A 90 -7.27 25.11 62.69
C GLN A 90 -8.14 25.88 61.65
N PHE A 91 -9.48 25.74 61.77
CA PHE A 91 -10.60 26.67 61.45
C PHE A 91 -10.92 27.20 60.00
N THR A 92 -12.13 26.80 59.53
CA THR A 92 -13.30 27.53 58.92
C THR A 92 -13.14 28.91 58.21
N ASP A 93 -14.02 29.39 57.31
CA ASP A 93 -15.47 29.14 57.11
C ASP A 93 -16.03 29.61 55.73
N SER A 94 -17.21 29.10 55.31
CA SER A 94 -18.26 29.72 54.43
C SER A 94 -17.97 30.20 52.97
N LEU A 95 -18.94 30.49 52.09
CA LEU A 95 -20.14 29.73 51.60
C LEU A 95 -20.83 30.43 50.38
N LYS A 96 -21.20 29.66 49.33
CA LYS A 96 -22.23 29.90 48.27
C LYS A 96 -22.00 30.91 47.09
N PRO A 97 -22.77 30.79 45.96
CA PRO A 97 -22.42 31.35 44.63
C PRO A 97 -23.47 32.31 44.00
N ALA A 98 -23.22 32.76 42.76
CA ALA A 98 -24.17 33.52 41.91
C ALA A 98 -24.04 33.16 40.41
N VAL A 99 -25.06 33.53 39.61
CA VAL A 99 -25.28 33.18 38.19
C VAL A 99 -24.85 34.33 37.24
N TYR A 100 -24.58 34.03 35.96
CA TYR A 100 -24.41 35.02 34.89
C TYR A 100 -25.25 34.68 33.64
N GLU A 101 -25.56 35.72 32.87
CA GLU A 101 -26.37 35.75 31.64
C GLU A 101 -25.60 36.54 30.56
N GLU A 102 -25.91 36.37 29.28
CA GLU A 102 -25.09 36.89 28.16
C GLU A 102 -25.24 38.41 27.90
N VAL A 103 -24.22 39.02 27.28
CA VAL A 103 -24.34 39.70 25.95
C VAL A 103 -22.97 40.08 25.36
N GLN A 104 -22.93 40.06 24.02
CA GLN A 104 -21.82 40.30 23.08
C GLN A 104 -20.90 41.51 23.36
N GLN A 105 -19.58 41.39 23.09
CA GLN A 105 -18.93 41.91 21.86
C GLN A 105 -17.40 41.62 21.79
N THR A 106 -16.82 41.80 20.59
CA THR A 106 -15.45 41.40 20.15
C THR A 106 -14.42 42.55 20.19
N PRO A 107 -13.11 42.34 19.90
CA PRO A 107 -12.20 41.28 20.35
C PRO A 107 -10.78 41.80 20.75
N SER A 108 -10.17 41.33 21.85
CA SER A 108 -8.71 41.51 22.03
C SER A 108 -8.08 40.54 23.04
N THR A 109 -7.01 39.86 22.65
CA THR A 109 -6.26 38.89 23.47
C THR A 109 -5.36 39.57 24.51
N LYS A 110 -5.57 39.31 25.81
CA LYS A 110 -4.50 39.36 26.84
C LYS A 110 -4.71 38.27 27.90
N LEU A 111 -3.65 37.52 28.20
CA LEU A 111 -3.60 36.61 29.36
C LEU A 111 -3.53 37.42 30.68
N LYS A 112 -3.93 36.78 31.78
CA LYS A 112 -3.50 37.19 33.13
C LYS A 112 -3.11 35.94 33.93
N ILE A 113 -1.91 35.94 34.50
CA ILE A 113 -1.43 34.95 35.47
C ILE A 113 -0.91 35.72 36.68
N LYS A 114 -1.29 35.27 37.88
CA LYS A 114 -0.78 35.61 39.22
C LYS A 114 0.01 36.93 39.37
N ASP A 115 -0.72 37.97 39.75
CA ASP A 115 -0.26 39.06 40.63
C ASP A 115 0.98 39.89 40.25
N GLN A 116 1.29 39.99 38.95
CA GLN A 116 1.98 41.16 38.41
C GLN A 116 1.22 41.76 37.21
N VAL A 117 1.24 43.10 37.14
CA VAL A 117 0.78 43.88 35.99
C VAL A 117 2.00 44.63 35.47
N ILE A 118 2.37 44.36 34.21
CA ILE A 118 3.45 45.06 33.53
C ILE A 118 2.86 45.70 32.28
N ASP A 119 3.00 47.02 32.20
CA ASP A 119 2.64 47.84 31.04
C ASP A 119 3.93 48.44 30.46
N VAL A 120 4.06 48.44 29.13
CA VAL A 120 5.27 48.90 28.44
C VAL A 120 4.89 49.58 27.14
N THR A 121 4.98 50.91 27.12
CA THR A 121 5.10 51.71 25.90
C THR A 121 6.05 52.88 26.17
N SER A 122 6.77 53.34 25.14
CA SER A 122 7.79 54.41 25.17
C SER A 122 9.20 54.01 25.67
N CYS A 123 10.17 54.89 25.44
CA CYS A 123 11.59 54.55 25.27
C CYS A 123 12.54 55.53 25.99
N CYS A 124 13.85 55.22 25.91
CA CYS A 124 15.01 56.07 26.23
C CYS A 124 15.38 56.35 27.71
N LEU A 125 16.47 55.69 28.13
CA LEU A 125 17.66 56.27 28.78
C LEU A 125 17.53 57.23 29.98
N SER A 126 18.00 56.75 31.14
CA SER A 126 18.87 57.56 32.04
C SER A 126 19.79 56.67 32.88
N LEU A 127 20.78 57.27 33.57
CA LEU A 127 21.94 56.60 34.18
C LEU A 127 22.31 57.20 35.56
N LYS A 128 22.96 56.37 36.40
CA LYS A 128 23.80 56.68 37.60
C LYS A 128 23.16 56.89 38.99
N ALA A 129 24.04 56.67 39.98
CA ALA A 129 23.95 56.84 41.45
C ALA A 129 23.08 55.81 42.20
N THR A 130 23.44 55.24 43.37
CA THR A 130 24.70 55.14 44.18
C THR A 130 24.45 54.03 45.23
N SER A 131 25.40 53.33 45.86
CA SER A 131 26.89 53.22 45.84
C SER A 131 27.27 51.78 46.33
N SER A 132 28.40 51.37 46.95
CA SER A 132 29.63 52.01 47.49
C SER A 132 30.71 50.95 47.80
N CYS A 133 31.99 51.37 47.82
CA CYS A 133 33.13 50.80 48.56
C CYS A 133 33.43 49.28 48.54
N LEU A 134 34.31 48.86 47.63
CA LEU A 134 35.62 48.29 48.01
C LEU A 134 36.63 48.67 46.90
N GLY A 135 37.93 48.80 47.22
CA GLY A 135 38.87 49.47 46.31
C GLY A 135 40.23 48.80 46.18
N CYS A 136 40.81 48.92 44.99
CA CYS A 136 42.24 49.01 44.71
C CYS A 136 42.42 49.65 43.31
N SER A 137 43.47 50.45 43.14
CA SER A 137 43.79 51.14 41.88
C SER A 137 44.87 50.40 41.09
N LEU A 138 44.83 50.43 39.75
CA LEU A 138 45.98 50.68 38.85
C LEU A 138 45.61 50.51 37.36
N GLY A 139 46.04 51.46 36.51
CA GLY A 139 46.32 51.23 35.08
C GLY A 139 45.16 51.44 34.09
N ASP A 140 45.01 52.67 33.59
CA ASP A 140 44.23 52.97 32.37
C ASP A 140 45.06 52.68 31.10
N ASP A 141 44.62 51.77 30.21
CA ASP A 141 44.99 51.82 28.77
C ASP A 141 44.10 50.98 27.81
N ILE A 142 42.81 50.76 28.11
CA ILE A 142 41.91 49.93 27.25
C ILE A 142 40.51 50.54 27.05
N MET A 143 40.42 51.79 26.57
CA MET A 143 39.11 52.41 26.27
C MET A 143 38.94 53.01 24.86
N GLU A 144 39.91 52.92 23.96
CA GLU A 144 39.71 53.34 22.56
C GLU A 144 39.33 52.18 21.62
N LYS A 145 39.88 50.97 21.83
CA LYS A 145 39.60 49.79 20.98
C LYS A 145 38.20 49.19 21.16
N VAL A 146 37.52 49.44 22.26
CA VAL A 146 36.21 48.82 22.57
C VAL A 146 35.08 49.41 21.71
N VAL A 147 35.13 50.70 21.39
CA VAL A 147 34.04 51.43 20.71
C VAL A 147 33.91 51.05 19.22
N GLN A 148 35.01 50.73 18.55
CA GLN A 148 34.95 50.21 17.16
C GLN A 148 34.40 48.78 17.09
N ILE A 149 34.65 47.95 18.11
CA ILE A 149 34.21 46.56 18.14
C ILE A 149 32.71 46.45 18.41
N THR A 150 32.15 47.28 19.31
CA THR A 150 30.72 47.23 19.64
C THR A 150 29.82 47.68 18.49
N LEU A 151 30.23 48.66 17.67
CA LEU A 151 29.41 49.10 16.53
C LEU A 151 29.40 48.08 15.38
N PHE A 152 30.51 47.36 15.15
CA PHE A 152 30.55 46.24 14.21
C PHE A 152 29.77 45.02 14.72
N GLY A 153 29.88 44.73 16.03
CA GLY A 153 29.13 43.65 16.67
C GLY A 153 27.61 43.85 16.59
N LEU A 154 27.12 45.08 16.75
CA LEU A 154 25.68 45.36 16.65
C LEU A 154 25.13 45.23 15.22
N LEU A 155 25.97 45.43 14.20
CA LEU A 155 25.60 45.18 12.81
C LEU A 155 25.56 43.68 12.47
N LEU A 156 26.42 42.86 13.09
CA LEU A 156 26.38 41.39 12.99
C LEU A 156 25.19 40.78 13.75
N ALA A 157 24.85 41.32 14.92
CA ALA A 157 23.73 40.83 15.75
C ALA A 157 22.34 41.00 15.10
N LEU A 158 22.25 41.78 14.01
CA LEU A 158 21.04 41.96 13.20
C LEU A 158 20.96 41.01 11.98
N VAL A 159 21.96 40.14 11.78
CA VAL A 159 21.97 39.12 10.72
C VAL A 159 21.46 37.75 11.23
N THR A 160 21.52 37.50 12.54
CA THR A 160 21.23 36.20 13.16
C THR A 160 19.75 35.94 13.47
N THR A 161 18.84 36.36 12.59
CA THR A 161 17.48 35.81 12.42
C THR A 161 17.02 35.82 10.96
N LEU A 162 17.95 35.65 10.01
CA LEU A 162 17.59 35.20 8.67
C LEU A 162 16.96 33.80 8.78
N PRO A 163 15.72 33.57 8.27
CA PRO A 163 15.22 32.21 8.11
C PRO A 163 16.09 31.46 7.09
N ASN A 164 16.18 30.13 7.22
CA ASN A 164 16.97 29.27 6.34
C ASN A 164 16.77 29.65 4.86
N LYS A 165 17.82 30.12 4.19
CA LYS A 165 17.69 30.90 2.95
C LYS A 165 17.64 30.03 1.68
N ASP A 166 17.90 28.73 1.82
CA ASP A 166 18.53 27.95 0.75
C ASP A 166 17.77 26.67 0.32
N ASP A 167 16.43 26.69 0.28
CA ASP A 167 15.68 25.75 -0.57
C ASP A 167 14.31 26.28 -1.07
N TRP A 168 13.54 25.44 -1.76
CA TRP A 168 12.20 25.74 -2.28
C TRP A 168 11.09 25.47 -1.25
N ASP A 169 10.07 26.31 -1.26
CA ASP A 169 9.08 26.46 -0.19
C ASP A 169 7.66 26.25 -0.73
N ILE A 170 6.94 25.26 -0.19
CA ILE A 170 5.50 25.07 -0.45
C ILE A 170 4.74 25.95 0.53
N TYR A 171 4.46 27.18 0.11
CA TYR A 171 3.80 28.17 0.96
C TYR A 171 2.28 27.97 1.09
N SER A 172 1.67 27.10 0.27
CA SER A 172 0.22 26.86 0.25
C SER A 172 -0.10 25.52 -0.43
N PHE A 173 -0.91 24.68 0.22
CA PHE A 173 -1.31 23.35 -0.29
C PHE A 173 -2.76 23.07 0.09
N HIS A 174 -3.66 23.06 -0.90
CA HIS A 174 -5.10 22.93 -0.72
C HIS A 174 -5.63 21.69 -1.43
N ILE A 175 -6.39 20.85 -0.73
CA ILE A 175 -7.18 19.76 -1.33
C ILE A 175 -8.65 20.15 -1.20
N ASN A 176 -9.37 20.25 -2.31
CA ASN A 176 -10.79 20.58 -2.36
C ASN A 176 -11.54 19.40 -2.98
N SER A 177 -12.41 18.73 -2.24
CA SER A 177 -13.22 17.60 -2.73
C SER A 177 -14.70 17.92 -2.68
N THR A 178 -15.41 17.72 -3.79
CA THR A 178 -16.86 17.85 -3.88
C THR A 178 -17.47 16.51 -4.26
N VAL A 179 -18.26 15.95 -3.35
CA VAL A 179 -19.04 14.73 -3.55
C VAL A 179 -20.50 15.12 -3.83
N THR A 180 -21.05 14.59 -4.91
CA THR A 180 -22.47 14.77 -5.25
C THR A 180 -22.93 13.53 -5.99
N SER A 181 -24.02 12.89 -5.56
CA SER A 181 -24.52 11.66 -6.19
C SER A 181 -23.47 10.53 -6.15
N ARG A 182 -22.78 10.39 -5.02
CA ARG A 182 -21.64 9.50 -4.77
C ARG A 182 -20.43 9.73 -5.70
N TYR A 183 -20.51 10.70 -6.61
CA TYR A 183 -19.41 11.08 -7.50
C TYR A 183 -18.56 12.16 -6.83
N ALA A 184 -17.29 11.84 -6.56
CA ALA A 184 -16.32 12.75 -6.00
C ALA A 184 -15.50 13.41 -7.11
N THR A 185 -15.21 14.70 -6.94
CA THR A 185 -14.25 15.46 -7.74
C THR A 185 -13.29 16.14 -6.80
N THR A 186 -12.01 15.76 -6.83
CA THR A 186 -10.99 16.27 -5.93
C THR A 186 -9.93 17.04 -6.69
N VAL A 187 -9.72 18.29 -6.29
CA VAL A 187 -8.72 19.22 -6.82
C VAL A 187 -7.61 19.39 -5.79
N ILE A 188 -6.38 19.02 -6.12
CA ILE A 188 -5.19 19.32 -5.31
C ILE A 188 -4.45 20.50 -5.94
N THR A 189 -4.28 21.57 -5.17
CA THR A 189 -3.52 22.77 -5.57
C THR A 189 -2.30 22.94 -4.67
N SER A 190 -1.09 22.84 -5.22
CA SER A 190 0.16 23.10 -4.50
C SER A 190 0.86 24.33 -5.09
N ARG A 191 1.22 25.31 -4.25
CA ARG A 191 1.88 26.55 -4.66
C ARG A 191 3.27 26.62 -4.05
N VAL A 192 4.27 26.77 -4.90
CA VAL A 192 5.68 26.61 -4.53
C VAL A 192 6.50 27.81 -4.98
N ALA A 193 7.42 28.26 -4.14
CA ALA A 193 8.37 29.32 -4.43
C ALA A 193 9.79 28.76 -4.43
N ASN A 194 10.52 28.93 -5.54
CA ASN A 194 11.96 28.79 -5.53
C ASN A 194 12.55 30.05 -4.88
N ARG A 195 13.05 29.94 -3.64
CA ARG A 195 13.65 31.07 -2.90
C ARG A 195 15.14 31.26 -3.17
N MET A 196 15.76 30.37 -3.95
CA MET A 196 17.19 30.44 -4.28
C MET A 196 17.46 31.40 -5.44
N ASP A 197 18.69 31.90 -5.47
CA ASP A 197 19.24 32.77 -6.52
C ASP A 197 19.67 31.98 -7.78
N GLN A 198 19.35 30.69 -7.86
CA GLN A 198 19.55 29.79 -9.01
C GLN A 198 18.26 29.03 -9.38
N SER A 199 18.17 28.51 -10.60
CA SER A 199 17.06 27.65 -11.02
C SER A 199 17.08 26.30 -10.30
N LYS A 200 15.91 25.80 -9.88
CA LYS A 200 15.73 24.55 -9.14
C LYS A 200 14.67 23.68 -9.82
N GLU A 201 14.92 22.38 -9.94
CA GLU A 201 13.87 21.41 -10.26
C GLU A 201 12.96 21.23 -9.03
N ILE A 202 11.68 21.54 -9.19
CA ILE A 202 10.65 21.39 -8.15
C ILE A 202 9.74 20.24 -8.53
N GLU A 203 9.47 19.36 -7.56
CA GLU A 203 8.63 18.18 -7.74
C GLU A 203 7.24 18.39 -7.12
N PHE A 204 6.21 17.90 -7.81
CA PHE A 204 4.86 17.73 -7.31
C PHE A 204 4.52 16.24 -7.32
N GLN A 205 4.36 15.66 -6.12
CA GLN A 205 4.07 14.25 -5.88
C GLN A 205 2.79 14.15 -5.04
N VAL A 206 1.78 13.43 -5.51
CA VAL A 206 0.51 13.21 -4.80
C VAL A 206 0.00 11.79 -5.05
N ARG A 207 -0.80 11.25 -4.11
CA ARG A 207 -1.45 9.94 -4.29
C ARG A 207 -2.96 10.08 -4.42
N ILE A 208 -3.54 9.26 -5.28
CA ILE A 208 -4.96 9.28 -5.67
C ILE A 208 -5.51 7.85 -5.68
N PRO A 209 -6.81 7.61 -5.47
CA PRO A 209 -7.37 6.25 -5.53
C PRO A 209 -7.24 5.60 -6.91
N LYS A 210 -6.88 4.30 -6.98
CA LYS A 210 -6.84 3.48 -8.21
C LYS A 210 -8.16 3.47 -8.99
N ASN A 211 -9.29 3.64 -8.29
CA ASN A 211 -10.59 3.72 -8.95
C ASN A 211 -10.73 5.03 -9.74
N ALA A 212 -10.10 6.12 -9.30
CA ALA A 212 -10.22 7.43 -9.94
C ALA A 212 -9.60 7.50 -11.34
N PHE A 213 -10.11 8.45 -12.11
CA PHE A 213 -9.47 8.94 -13.33
C PHE A 213 -9.02 10.38 -13.09
N ILE A 214 -7.76 10.68 -13.41
CA ILE A 214 -7.32 12.08 -13.53
C ILE A 214 -8.06 12.67 -14.73
N SER A 215 -8.70 13.82 -14.54
CA SER A 215 -9.49 14.48 -15.59
C SER A 215 -8.85 15.77 -16.10
N LYS A 216 -7.96 16.36 -15.30
CA LYS A 216 -7.31 17.64 -15.60
C LYS A 216 -6.01 17.77 -14.82
N PHE A 217 -5.01 18.41 -15.42
CA PHE A 217 -3.83 18.92 -14.73
C PHE A 217 -3.44 20.27 -15.32
N ARG A 218 -2.93 21.18 -14.48
CA ARG A 218 -2.38 22.47 -14.89
C ARG A 218 -1.12 22.80 -14.14
N MET A 219 -0.20 23.48 -14.83
CA MET A 219 0.88 24.24 -14.20
C MET A 219 0.72 25.73 -14.51
N PHE A 220 0.98 26.57 -13.52
CA PHE A 220 1.05 28.03 -13.67
C PHE A 220 2.48 28.47 -13.35
N ILE A 221 3.21 28.98 -14.33
CA ILE A 221 4.63 29.37 -14.19
C ILE A 221 4.79 30.78 -14.78
N ASP A 222 5.28 31.74 -13.98
CA ASP A 222 5.47 33.14 -14.38
C ASP A 222 4.23 33.80 -15.05
N GLY A 223 3.03 33.40 -14.61
CA GLY A 223 1.75 33.89 -15.14
C GLY A 223 1.28 33.23 -16.44
N GLN A 224 2.07 32.31 -17.02
CA GLN A 224 1.66 31.45 -18.14
C GLN A 224 0.97 30.19 -17.60
N VAL A 225 -0.08 29.74 -18.29
CA VAL A 225 -0.84 28.52 -17.97
C VAL A 225 -0.46 27.41 -18.93
N TYR A 226 -0.25 26.21 -18.39
CA TYR A 226 0.13 25.00 -19.11
C TYR A 226 -0.93 23.92 -18.80
N ASP A 227 -1.88 23.72 -19.72
CA ASP A 227 -2.94 22.70 -19.59
C ASP A 227 -2.45 21.31 -20.01
N GLY A 228 -2.81 20.29 -19.23
CA GLY A 228 -2.64 18.88 -19.57
C GLY A 228 -3.73 18.38 -20.51
N VAL A 229 -3.35 18.03 -21.73
CA VAL A 229 -4.23 17.52 -22.80
C VAL A 229 -4.20 15.99 -22.83
N VAL A 230 -5.35 15.31 -22.71
CA VAL A 230 -5.40 13.84 -22.81
C VAL A 230 -5.30 13.39 -24.27
N LYS A 231 -4.44 12.39 -24.52
CA LYS A 231 -4.19 11.76 -25.82
C LYS A 231 -4.18 10.23 -25.69
N ALA A 232 -4.19 9.53 -26.83
CA ALA A 232 -3.93 8.09 -26.87
C ALA A 232 -2.52 7.79 -26.31
N LYS A 233 -2.37 6.66 -25.61
CA LYS A 233 -1.16 6.33 -24.85
C LYS A 233 0.11 6.32 -25.72
N GLU A 234 0.03 5.84 -26.95
CA GLU A 234 1.12 5.80 -27.93
C GLU A 234 1.49 7.20 -28.43
N GLN A 235 0.50 8.05 -28.69
CA GLN A 235 0.71 9.44 -29.14
C GLN A 235 1.34 10.30 -28.04
N ALA A 236 0.91 10.11 -26.79
CA ALA A 236 1.56 10.70 -25.64
C ALA A 236 3.00 10.19 -25.52
N GLN A 237 3.23 8.87 -25.63
CA GLN A 237 4.56 8.27 -25.45
C GLN A 237 5.56 8.76 -26.52
N GLN A 238 5.11 8.97 -27.76
CA GLN A 238 5.89 9.62 -28.81
C GLN A 238 6.28 11.04 -28.42
N GLN A 239 5.30 11.85 -27.98
CA GLN A 239 5.58 13.23 -27.53
C GLN A 239 6.44 13.28 -26.26
N TYR A 240 6.36 12.29 -25.36
CA TYR A 240 7.24 12.15 -24.19
C TYR A 240 8.69 11.94 -24.61
N THR A 241 8.93 11.01 -25.53
CA THR A 241 10.28 10.70 -26.02
C THR A 241 10.85 11.89 -26.79
N GLU A 242 10.04 12.61 -27.56
CA GLU A 242 10.43 13.88 -28.17
C GLU A 242 10.79 14.95 -27.13
N ALA A 243 9.96 15.15 -26.10
CA ALA A 243 10.19 16.11 -25.01
C ALA A 243 11.52 15.85 -24.28
N VAL A 244 11.71 14.63 -23.80
CA VAL A 244 12.92 14.22 -23.06
C VAL A 244 14.16 14.30 -23.95
N SER A 245 14.05 13.99 -25.26
CA SER A 245 15.16 14.16 -26.21
C SER A 245 15.61 15.62 -26.42
N ARG A 246 14.74 16.58 -26.07
CA ARG A 246 15.00 18.03 -26.11
C ARG A 246 15.39 18.61 -24.74
N GLY A 247 15.59 17.75 -23.73
CA GLY A 247 15.92 18.15 -22.35
C GLY A 247 14.77 18.83 -21.60
N GLN A 248 13.52 18.52 -21.98
CA GLN A 248 12.32 19.12 -21.40
C GLN A 248 11.82 18.30 -20.21
N SER A 249 11.06 18.94 -19.32
CA SER A 249 10.46 18.29 -18.15
C SER A 249 9.39 17.28 -18.57
N ALA A 250 9.09 16.29 -17.72
CA ALA A 250 8.02 15.34 -17.96
C ALA A 250 7.61 14.66 -16.64
N GLY A 251 6.32 14.42 -16.47
CA GLY A 251 5.80 13.65 -15.35
C GLY A 251 5.52 12.19 -15.68
N LEU A 252 5.17 11.45 -14.65
CA LEU A 252 4.94 10.02 -14.66
C LEU A 252 3.87 9.69 -13.62
N VAL A 253 2.96 8.77 -13.96
CA VAL A 253 2.04 8.18 -12.98
C VAL A 253 2.43 6.72 -12.81
N SER A 254 2.54 6.28 -11.56
CA SER A 254 2.98 4.94 -11.18
C SER A 254 2.13 4.42 -10.02
N SER A 255 1.71 3.16 -10.05
CA SER A 255 0.94 2.58 -8.94
C SER A 255 1.79 2.52 -7.67
N VAL A 256 1.24 2.96 -6.51
CA VAL A 256 1.95 2.96 -5.22
C VAL A 256 1.01 2.52 -4.11
N GLY A 257 1.26 1.32 -3.58
CA GLY A 257 0.44 0.71 -2.52
C GLY A 257 -0.79 -0.05 -3.04
N ARG A 258 -1.68 -0.40 -2.11
CA ARG A 258 -2.83 -1.28 -2.36
C ARG A 258 -3.94 -0.58 -3.13
N THR A 259 -4.46 0.51 -2.59
CA THR A 259 -5.63 1.26 -3.10
C THR A 259 -5.28 2.50 -3.93
N LEU A 260 -4.01 2.92 -3.95
CA LEU A 260 -3.58 4.21 -4.51
C LEU A 260 -2.68 4.08 -5.76
N GLU A 261 -2.70 5.13 -6.58
CA GLU A 261 -1.73 5.47 -7.61
C GLU A 261 -0.99 6.75 -7.19
N GLU A 262 0.27 6.91 -7.60
CA GLU A 262 1.06 8.10 -7.35
C GLU A 262 1.28 8.88 -8.65
N PHE A 263 0.81 10.13 -8.65
CA PHE A 263 1.11 11.11 -9.68
C PHE A 263 2.36 11.88 -9.27
N LYS A 264 3.37 11.90 -10.14
CA LYS A 264 4.64 12.60 -9.92
C LYS A 264 5.00 13.41 -11.16
N THR A 265 5.32 14.69 -10.99
CA THR A 265 5.92 15.49 -12.07
C THR A 265 6.94 16.45 -11.50
N SER A 266 7.98 16.75 -12.26
CA SER A 266 8.94 17.80 -11.93
C SER A 266 8.91 18.90 -12.99
N VAL A 267 9.35 20.11 -12.62
CA VAL A 267 9.59 21.21 -13.56
C VAL A 267 10.71 22.11 -13.05
N THR A 268 11.56 22.61 -13.95
CA THR A 268 12.62 23.56 -13.59
C THR A 268 12.05 24.98 -13.41
N VAL A 269 12.08 25.49 -12.19
CA VAL A 269 11.61 26.84 -11.83
C VAL A 269 12.82 27.76 -11.68
N ALA A 270 12.79 28.91 -12.37
CA ALA A 270 13.88 29.89 -12.33
C ALA A 270 14.09 30.52 -10.93
N ALA A 271 15.24 31.15 -10.74
CA ALA A 271 15.61 31.82 -9.50
C ALA A 271 14.55 32.83 -9.03
N ASN A 272 14.22 32.82 -7.74
CA ASN A 272 13.21 33.71 -7.12
C ASN A 272 11.81 33.65 -7.79
N LYS A 273 11.46 32.59 -8.55
CA LYS A 273 10.16 32.41 -9.22
C LYS A 273 9.23 31.45 -8.49
N LYS A 274 7.97 31.41 -8.94
CA LYS A 274 6.90 30.58 -8.36
C LYS A 274 6.26 29.68 -9.41
N VAL A 275 5.79 28.52 -8.95
CA VAL A 275 4.92 27.60 -9.70
C VAL A 275 3.66 27.32 -8.89
N THR A 276 2.54 27.06 -9.56
CA THR A 276 1.37 26.41 -8.96
C THR A 276 1.01 25.18 -9.79
N PHE A 277 0.82 24.05 -9.12
CA PHE A 277 0.33 22.80 -9.70
C PHE A 277 -1.13 22.63 -9.28
N GLU A 278 -2.01 22.26 -10.22
CA GLU A 278 -3.43 21.99 -10.00
C GLU A 278 -3.78 20.65 -10.66
N LEU A 279 -4.03 19.61 -9.87
CA LEU A 279 -4.46 18.28 -10.34
C LEU A 279 -5.95 18.09 -10.01
N THR A 280 -6.75 17.62 -10.96
CA THR A 280 -8.13 17.15 -10.70
C THR A 280 -8.26 15.68 -11.01
N TYR A 281 -8.83 14.92 -10.07
CA TYR A 281 -9.26 13.54 -10.28
C TYR A 281 -10.71 13.33 -9.87
N GLU A 282 -11.36 12.37 -10.49
CA GLU A 282 -12.77 12.06 -10.34
C GLU A 282 -12.99 10.56 -10.13
N GLU A 283 -13.90 10.21 -9.22
CA GLU A 283 -14.29 8.83 -8.95
C GLU A 283 -15.76 8.70 -8.55
N LEU A 284 -16.36 7.55 -8.90
CA LEU A 284 -17.63 7.14 -8.30
C LEU A 284 -17.32 6.27 -7.07
N LEU A 285 -17.71 6.76 -5.89
CA LEU A 285 -17.53 6.06 -4.62
C LEU A 285 -18.39 4.80 -4.60
N LYS A 286 -17.75 3.65 -4.32
CA LYS A 286 -18.41 2.34 -4.31
C LYS A 286 -18.88 2.00 -2.90
N ARG A 287 -20.18 1.76 -2.71
CA ARG A 287 -20.74 1.34 -1.41
C ARG A 287 -20.24 -0.07 -1.04
N ARG A 288 -19.68 -0.23 0.15
CA ARG A 288 -19.12 -1.48 0.70
C ARG A 288 -19.47 -1.57 2.17
N LEU A 289 -19.86 -2.76 2.65
CA LEU A 289 -20.16 -3.01 4.07
C LEU A 289 -21.08 -1.95 4.72
N GLY A 290 -22.02 -1.40 3.94
CA GLY A 290 -22.98 -0.38 4.37
C GLY A 290 -22.64 1.06 3.99
N LYS A 291 -21.36 1.37 3.75
CA LYS A 291 -20.79 2.73 3.75
C LYS A 291 -20.11 3.10 2.43
N TYR A 292 -19.92 4.40 2.22
CA TYR A 292 -18.99 4.96 1.25
C TYR A 292 -17.75 5.48 1.99
N GLU A 293 -16.58 5.39 1.36
CA GLU A 293 -15.32 5.88 1.91
C GLU A 293 -14.60 6.74 0.86
N LEU A 294 -14.40 8.01 1.17
CA LEU A 294 -13.59 8.94 0.39
C LEU A 294 -12.20 9.00 1.03
N GLN A 295 -11.19 8.41 0.38
CA GLN A 295 -9.79 8.38 0.87
C GLN A 295 -9.00 9.56 0.29
N ILE A 296 -8.64 10.53 1.11
CA ILE A 296 -7.76 11.64 0.75
C ILE A 296 -6.38 11.41 1.36
N HIS A 297 -5.37 11.12 0.52
CA HIS A 297 -3.98 11.00 0.97
C HIS A 297 -3.30 12.37 0.95
N ALA A 298 -2.87 12.88 2.12
CA ALA A 298 -2.16 14.15 2.23
C ALA A 298 -0.69 13.92 2.62
N ARG A 299 0.20 14.36 1.74
CA ARG A 299 1.66 14.27 1.88
C ARG A 299 2.33 15.48 1.20
N PRO A 300 2.33 16.68 1.80
CA PRO A 300 2.92 17.87 1.20
C PRO A 300 4.46 17.85 1.10
N MET A 301 5.16 16.88 1.73
CA MET A 301 6.62 16.68 1.68
C MET A 301 7.49 17.75 2.37
N GLN A 302 6.88 18.81 2.87
CA GLN A 302 7.38 19.70 3.93
C GLN A 302 6.19 20.19 4.76
N PRO A 303 6.37 20.70 5.99
CA PRO A 303 5.31 21.40 6.73
C PRO A 303 4.86 22.65 5.95
N VAL A 304 3.55 22.84 5.76
CA VAL A 304 2.98 23.91 4.94
C VAL A 304 2.14 24.87 5.76
N LYS A 305 2.50 26.15 5.75
CA LYS A 305 1.85 27.19 6.57
C LYS A 305 0.38 27.47 6.22
N ASP A 306 0.01 27.32 4.94
CA ASP A 306 -1.36 27.43 4.43
C ASP A 306 -1.81 26.08 3.86
N PHE A 307 -1.84 25.06 4.71
CA PHE A 307 -2.39 23.75 4.38
C PHE A 307 -3.90 23.70 4.65
N LYS A 308 -4.68 23.14 3.72
CA LYS A 308 -6.12 22.88 3.91
C LYS A 308 -6.59 21.60 3.21
N VAL A 309 -7.51 20.88 3.84
CA VAL A 309 -8.47 20.01 3.13
C VAL A 309 -9.88 20.52 3.37
N ASP A 310 -10.61 20.73 2.28
CA ASP A 310 -12.00 21.14 2.22
C ASP A 310 -12.80 20.01 1.55
N VAL A 311 -13.74 19.39 2.25
CA VAL A 311 -14.66 18.39 1.68
C VAL A 311 -16.09 18.88 1.82
N TYR A 312 -16.81 18.94 0.71
CA TYR A 312 -18.26 19.18 0.66
C TYR A 312 -18.96 17.95 0.08
N ILE A 313 -20.04 17.51 0.72
CA ILE A 313 -20.86 16.36 0.31
C ILE A 313 -22.30 16.84 0.20
N HIS A 314 -22.97 16.58 -0.93
CA HIS A 314 -24.39 16.84 -1.13
C HIS A 314 -25.12 15.62 -1.71
N GLU A 315 -26.13 15.12 -0.98
CA GLU A 315 -26.92 13.96 -1.39
C GLU A 315 -28.43 14.21 -1.29
N LYS A 316 -29.14 14.12 -2.44
CA LYS A 316 -30.59 14.33 -2.57
C LYS A 316 -31.40 13.50 -1.58
N ALA A 317 -30.98 12.26 -1.34
CA ALA A 317 -31.59 11.30 -0.42
C ALA A 317 -31.41 11.65 1.07
N GLY A 318 -30.54 12.60 1.41
CA GLY A 318 -30.09 12.84 2.78
C GLY A 318 -28.92 11.93 3.17
N ILE A 319 -28.10 12.40 4.10
CA ILE A 319 -26.94 11.73 4.67
C ILE A 319 -27.37 11.10 6.00
N ASN A 320 -27.18 9.79 6.18
CA ASN A 320 -27.50 9.07 7.41
C ASN A 320 -26.51 9.47 8.51
N PHE A 321 -25.23 9.09 8.35
CA PHE A 321 -24.14 9.42 9.28
C PHE A 321 -22.91 9.96 8.53
N LEU A 322 -22.03 10.66 9.27
CA LEU A 322 -20.70 11.03 8.78
C LEU A 322 -19.63 10.94 9.87
N GLU A 323 -18.55 10.24 9.54
CA GLU A 323 -17.37 10.00 10.38
C GLU A 323 -16.09 10.35 9.60
N VAL A 324 -15.00 10.59 10.33
CA VAL A 324 -13.67 10.86 9.74
C VAL A 324 -12.67 9.96 10.47
N LYS A 325 -11.85 9.24 9.70
CA LYS A 325 -10.92 8.19 10.12
C LYS A 325 -9.58 8.34 9.41
N GLY A 326 -8.60 7.50 9.76
CA GLY A 326 -7.29 7.43 9.11
C GLY A 326 -6.15 8.04 9.95
N GLY A 327 -4.93 7.92 9.45
CA GLY A 327 -3.72 8.35 10.18
C GLY A 327 -3.60 9.86 10.42
N LEU A 328 -4.45 10.67 9.76
CA LEU A 328 -4.53 12.12 9.97
C LEU A 328 -5.70 12.55 10.87
N SER A 329 -6.48 11.60 11.41
CA SER A 329 -7.57 11.87 12.35
C SER A 329 -7.28 11.42 13.80
N THR A 330 -6.01 11.20 14.15
CA THR A 330 -5.58 10.80 15.49
C THR A 330 -4.96 11.97 16.27
N ASN A 331 -4.84 11.80 17.59
CA ASN A 331 -4.01 12.61 18.48
C ASN A 331 -4.21 14.13 18.30
N THR A 332 -3.13 14.88 18.17
CA THR A 332 -3.07 16.34 17.97
C THR A 332 -3.69 16.83 16.67
N LEU A 333 -3.82 15.98 15.65
CA LEU A 333 -4.45 16.31 14.36
C LEU A 333 -5.98 16.20 14.41
N ALA A 334 -6.56 15.37 15.29
CA ALA A 334 -8.01 15.28 15.46
C ALA A 334 -8.64 16.65 15.77
N ASN A 335 -7.95 17.47 16.57
CA ASN A 335 -8.37 18.84 16.93
C ASN A 335 -8.30 19.84 15.76
N ALA A 336 -7.66 19.49 14.65
CA ALA A 336 -7.65 20.31 13.42
C ALA A 336 -8.81 19.96 12.47
N ILE A 337 -9.61 18.93 12.78
CA ILE A 337 -10.78 18.51 12.00
C ILE A 337 -12.04 19.18 12.55
N THR A 338 -12.72 19.97 11.72
CA THR A 338 -14.07 20.47 11.99
C THR A 338 -15.05 19.82 11.02
N LYS A 339 -16.15 19.24 11.52
CA LYS A 339 -17.21 18.68 10.68
C LYS A 339 -18.57 19.29 10.99
N THR A 340 -19.39 19.47 9.95
CA THR A 340 -20.77 19.98 10.04
C THR A 340 -21.65 19.15 9.11
N LYS A 341 -22.86 18.80 9.54
CA LYS A 341 -23.82 17.98 8.80
C LYS A 341 -25.23 18.54 8.96
N THR A 342 -25.99 18.60 7.86
CA THR A 342 -27.44 18.87 7.85
C THR A 342 -28.19 17.58 7.47
N ASP A 343 -29.40 17.67 6.90
CA ASP A 343 -30.03 16.51 6.26
C ASP A 343 -29.24 16.07 5.02
N LYS A 344 -29.12 16.95 4.01
CA LYS A 344 -28.59 16.62 2.68
C LYS A 344 -27.14 16.99 2.45
N GLU A 345 -26.57 17.84 3.30
CA GLU A 345 -25.23 18.39 3.11
C GLU A 345 -24.30 18.06 4.28
N ALA A 346 -23.01 17.97 3.99
CA ALA A 346 -21.98 17.96 5.01
C ALA A 346 -20.69 18.65 4.53
N TRP A 347 -19.98 19.21 5.50
CA TRP A 347 -18.67 19.82 5.32
C TRP A 347 -17.67 19.16 6.29
N VAL A 348 -16.47 18.85 5.80
CA VAL A 348 -15.33 18.46 6.61
C VAL A 348 -14.15 19.36 6.25
N TYR A 349 -13.65 20.09 7.24
CA TYR A 349 -12.50 20.97 7.14
C TYR A 349 -11.36 20.38 7.96
N PHE A 350 -10.15 20.32 7.40
CA PHE A 350 -8.95 19.89 8.11
C PHE A 350 -7.82 20.90 7.87
N TYR A 351 -7.56 21.72 8.90
CA TYR A 351 -6.66 22.89 8.85
C TYR A 351 -5.53 22.81 9.91
N PRO A 352 -4.66 21.78 9.90
CA PRO A 352 -3.59 21.66 10.89
C PRO A 352 -2.55 22.78 10.76
N THR A 353 -2.15 23.36 11.89
CA THR A 353 -1.03 24.31 11.93
C THR A 353 0.29 23.66 11.52
N GLU A 354 1.30 24.46 11.19
CA GLU A 354 2.64 23.99 10.84
C GLU A 354 3.26 23.10 11.94
N ASP A 355 2.94 23.36 13.22
CA ASP A 355 3.41 22.57 14.35
C ASP A 355 2.60 21.28 14.56
N GLN A 356 1.29 21.31 14.28
CA GLN A 356 0.47 20.10 14.22
C GLN A 356 0.93 19.15 13.10
N GLN A 357 1.35 19.69 11.95
CA GLN A 357 1.91 18.92 10.83
C GLN A 357 3.27 18.25 11.14
N LYS A 358 3.92 18.63 12.24
CA LYS A 358 5.15 17.99 12.77
C LYS A 358 4.86 17.02 13.93
N THR A 359 3.62 16.99 14.44
CA THR A 359 3.25 16.26 15.66
C THR A 359 2.08 15.31 15.41
N CYS A 360 2.37 14.17 14.81
CA CYS A 360 1.48 13.02 14.66
C CYS A 360 2.27 11.73 14.40
N ASP A 361 1.62 10.57 14.52
CA ASP A 361 2.24 9.24 14.39
C ASP A 361 2.82 8.97 12.99
N SER A 362 2.38 9.73 11.99
CA SER A 362 2.81 9.68 10.60
C SER A 362 3.45 10.99 10.12
N CYS A 363 3.91 11.82 11.06
CA CYS A 363 4.56 13.12 10.81
C CYS A 363 6.07 13.05 11.06
N GLY A 364 6.82 13.99 10.48
CA GLY A 364 8.24 14.20 10.79
C GLY A 364 8.76 15.51 10.18
N GLU A 365 10.07 15.59 9.96
CA GLU A 365 10.73 16.77 9.35
C GLU A 365 10.15 17.15 7.97
N GLN A 366 9.62 16.17 7.21
CA GLN A 366 8.94 16.38 5.93
C GLN A 366 7.44 16.69 6.07
N GLY A 367 6.99 17.09 7.27
CA GLY A 367 5.58 17.30 7.59
C GLY A 367 4.82 15.98 7.74
N MET A 368 3.50 16.05 7.56
CA MET A 368 2.59 14.91 7.69
C MET A 368 2.52 14.05 6.41
N ASN A 369 2.26 12.76 6.59
CA ASN A 369 2.18 11.77 5.52
C ASN A 369 1.14 10.69 5.87
N GLY A 370 -0.12 10.88 5.48
CA GLY A 370 -1.16 9.92 5.84
C GLY A 370 -2.50 10.13 5.13
N ASP A 371 -3.48 9.32 5.53
CA ASP A 371 -4.82 9.33 4.97
C ASP A 371 -5.82 10.03 5.90
N LEU A 372 -6.66 10.87 5.30
CA LEU A 372 -7.90 11.40 5.85
C LEU A 372 -9.06 10.70 5.12
N VAL A 373 -9.77 9.81 5.82
CA VAL A 373 -10.82 8.95 5.25
C VAL A 373 -12.18 9.44 5.75
N ILE A 374 -12.98 10.01 4.86
CA ILE A 374 -14.34 10.46 5.19
C ILE A 374 -15.30 9.31 4.90
N VAL A 375 -15.97 8.83 5.94
CA VAL A 375 -16.88 7.68 5.89
C VAL A 375 -18.31 8.16 6.09
N TYR A 376 -19.22 7.81 5.17
CA TYR A 376 -20.63 8.21 5.26
C TYR A 376 -21.58 7.16 4.67
N GLU A 377 -22.87 7.29 4.98
CA GLU A 377 -23.97 6.59 4.30
C GLU A 377 -25.08 7.60 3.97
N VAL A 378 -25.90 7.30 2.96
CA VAL A 378 -27.13 8.04 2.62
C VAL A 378 -28.37 7.37 3.22
N ASN A 379 -29.47 8.11 3.37
CA ASN A 379 -30.75 7.48 3.74
C ASN A 379 -31.25 6.56 2.60
N ARG A 380 -31.95 5.48 2.94
CA ARG A 380 -32.35 4.41 2.00
C ARG A 380 -33.80 3.96 2.21
N ASP A 381 -34.67 4.94 2.39
CA ASP A 381 -36.10 4.76 2.65
C ASP A 381 -36.88 4.42 1.38
N ILE A 382 -36.42 4.93 0.23
CA ILE A 382 -36.96 4.60 -1.10
C ILE A 382 -36.39 3.25 -1.53
N ALA A 383 -37.19 2.18 -1.44
CA ALA A 383 -36.79 0.83 -1.84
C ALA A 383 -36.45 0.69 -3.34
N PHE A 384 -36.93 1.63 -4.18
CA PHE A 384 -36.55 1.71 -5.59
C PHE A 384 -35.17 2.35 -5.82
N GLY A 385 -34.58 3.03 -4.83
CA GLY A 385 -33.31 3.73 -4.97
C GLY A 385 -33.45 5.22 -5.31
N ASP A 386 -32.32 5.83 -5.66
CA ASP A 386 -32.19 7.27 -6.00
C ASP A 386 -31.88 7.40 -7.50
N ILE A 387 -32.83 7.95 -8.27
CA ILE A 387 -32.63 8.29 -9.68
C ILE A 387 -32.45 9.80 -9.82
N LYS A 388 -31.39 10.19 -10.54
CA LYS A 388 -31.11 11.56 -10.93
C LYS A 388 -30.92 11.64 -12.44
N ASN A 389 -31.47 12.67 -13.05
CA ASN A 389 -31.32 12.96 -14.47
C ASN A 389 -30.93 14.43 -14.67
N SER A 390 -30.11 14.68 -15.69
CA SER A 390 -29.75 16.03 -16.17
C SER A 390 -29.25 15.94 -17.60
N ASP A 391 -29.53 16.97 -18.41
CA ASP A 391 -28.94 17.17 -19.76
C ASP A 391 -29.06 15.99 -20.74
N GLY A 392 -30.10 15.15 -20.59
CA GLY A 392 -30.31 13.95 -21.40
C GLY A 392 -29.62 12.68 -20.87
N TYR A 393 -29.01 12.73 -19.69
CA TYR A 393 -28.36 11.60 -19.00
C TYR A 393 -29.11 11.26 -17.71
N PHE A 394 -28.94 10.01 -17.24
CA PHE A 394 -29.41 9.60 -15.91
C PHE A 394 -28.39 8.70 -15.19
N VAL A 395 -28.52 8.66 -13.86
CA VAL A 395 -27.86 7.70 -12.96
C VAL A 395 -28.92 7.18 -11.98
N HIS A 396 -28.95 5.86 -11.76
CA HIS A 396 -29.83 5.14 -10.85
C HIS A 396 -28.97 4.38 -9.83
N HIS A 397 -29.05 4.79 -8.55
CA HIS A 397 -28.43 4.12 -7.41
C HIS A 397 -29.44 3.18 -6.72
N PHE A 398 -29.29 1.87 -6.89
CA PHE A 398 -30.19 0.84 -6.36
C PHE A 398 -29.52 0.08 -5.20
N ALA A 399 -29.97 0.37 -3.97
CA ALA A 399 -29.47 -0.24 -2.73
C ALA A 399 -30.59 -0.51 -1.70
N PRO A 400 -31.63 -1.31 -2.05
CA PRO A 400 -32.79 -1.54 -1.19
C PRO A 400 -32.40 -2.03 0.21
N SER A 401 -33.08 -1.48 1.20
CA SER A 401 -33.01 -1.81 2.62
C SER A 401 -34.02 -2.91 3.01
N ASN A 402 -33.87 -3.48 4.20
CA ASN A 402 -34.90 -4.30 4.88
C ASN A 402 -35.42 -5.54 4.12
N LEU A 403 -34.65 -6.05 3.14
CA LEU A 403 -34.96 -7.28 2.42
C LEU A 403 -34.59 -8.53 3.24
N PRO A 404 -35.34 -9.64 3.12
CA PRO A 404 -34.96 -10.90 3.73
C PRO A 404 -33.67 -11.45 3.10
N ARG A 405 -32.79 -11.97 3.94
CA ARG A 405 -31.57 -12.68 3.52
C ARG A 405 -31.93 -13.92 2.70
N ILE A 406 -31.19 -14.15 1.63
CA ILE A 406 -31.26 -15.38 0.83
C ILE A 406 -30.24 -16.38 1.40
N PRO A 407 -30.63 -17.61 1.77
CA PRO A 407 -29.69 -18.66 2.17
C PRO A 407 -28.72 -18.99 1.02
N LYS A 408 -27.45 -19.24 1.31
CA LYS A 408 -26.43 -19.48 0.28
C LYS A 408 -25.93 -20.93 0.23
N ASN A 409 -25.42 -21.31 -0.94
CA ASN A 409 -24.70 -22.56 -1.16
C ASN A 409 -23.28 -22.17 -1.56
N VAL A 410 -22.30 -22.33 -0.68
CA VAL A 410 -20.94 -21.78 -0.88
C VAL A 410 -19.87 -22.89 -0.92
N VAL A 411 -19.03 -22.87 -1.96
CA VAL A 411 -17.86 -23.75 -2.02
C VAL A 411 -16.60 -22.90 -1.96
N PHE A 412 -15.73 -23.24 -1.01
CA PHE A 412 -14.40 -22.65 -0.85
C PHE A 412 -13.38 -23.60 -1.49
N VAL A 413 -12.64 -23.10 -2.47
CA VAL A 413 -11.59 -23.81 -3.20
C VAL A 413 -10.26 -23.14 -2.83
N ILE A 414 -9.48 -23.82 -2.00
CA ILE A 414 -8.34 -23.22 -1.28
C ILE A 414 -7.03 -23.89 -1.72
N ASP A 415 -6.12 -23.09 -2.26
CA ASP A 415 -4.78 -23.52 -2.64
C ASP A 415 -3.98 -23.96 -1.40
N GLN A 416 -3.28 -25.08 -1.55
CA GLN A 416 -2.35 -25.63 -0.57
C GLN A 416 -1.05 -26.12 -1.24
N SER A 417 -0.68 -25.50 -2.37
CA SER A 417 0.60 -25.71 -3.05
C SER A 417 1.80 -25.25 -2.20
N GLY A 418 3.02 -25.57 -2.64
CA GLY A 418 4.24 -25.26 -1.89
C GLY A 418 4.54 -23.76 -1.70
N SER A 419 3.98 -22.87 -2.52
CA SER A 419 4.16 -21.42 -2.41
C SER A 419 3.40 -20.80 -1.22
N MET A 420 2.30 -21.44 -0.79
CA MET A 420 1.50 -21.02 0.37
C MET A 420 2.22 -21.17 1.73
N HIS A 421 3.41 -21.77 1.79
CA HIS A 421 4.16 -22.02 3.02
C HIS A 421 4.33 -20.79 3.93
N GLY A 422 4.25 -21.02 5.25
CA GLY A 422 4.46 -19.98 6.27
C GLY A 422 3.23 -19.09 6.49
N ARG A 423 3.39 -17.77 6.34
CA ARG A 423 2.33 -16.79 6.71
C ARG A 423 1.07 -16.94 5.85
N LYS A 424 1.21 -17.18 4.54
CA LYS A 424 0.08 -17.30 3.61
C LYS A 424 -0.91 -18.39 4.02
N ILE A 425 -0.45 -19.61 4.26
CA ILE A 425 -1.30 -20.70 4.75
C ILE A 425 -1.82 -20.43 6.16
N GLN A 426 -1.01 -19.87 7.08
CA GLN A 426 -1.46 -19.55 8.44
C GLN A 426 -2.63 -18.56 8.44
N GLN A 427 -2.51 -17.45 7.72
CA GLN A 427 -3.55 -16.43 7.59
C GLN A 427 -4.78 -16.96 6.83
N THR A 428 -4.57 -17.82 5.84
CA THR A 428 -5.65 -18.55 5.14
C THR A 428 -6.45 -19.42 6.10
N ARG A 429 -5.79 -20.24 6.95
CA ARG A 429 -6.47 -21.05 7.96
C ARG A 429 -7.25 -20.16 8.94
N THR A 430 -6.66 -19.08 9.43
CA THR A 430 -7.29 -18.13 10.36
C THR A 430 -8.54 -17.48 9.75
N ALA A 431 -8.44 -16.93 8.54
CA ALA A 431 -9.58 -16.34 7.84
C ALA A 431 -10.68 -17.36 7.58
N LEU A 432 -10.34 -18.56 7.09
CA LEU A 432 -11.30 -19.62 6.78
C LEU A 432 -12.03 -20.11 8.04
N ILE A 433 -11.36 -20.21 9.19
CA ILE A 433 -11.99 -20.55 10.48
C ILE A 433 -13.00 -19.46 10.90
N HIS A 434 -12.68 -18.18 10.72
CA HIS A 434 -13.63 -17.08 10.98
C HIS A 434 -14.81 -17.10 10.00
N ILE A 435 -14.56 -17.24 8.70
CA ILE A 435 -15.58 -17.35 7.65
C ILE A 435 -16.55 -18.52 7.91
N LEU A 436 -16.07 -19.63 8.47
CA LEU A 436 -16.89 -20.77 8.91
C LEU A 436 -17.65 -20.53 10.23
N ASN A 437 -17.32 -19.53 11.04
CA ASN A 437 -18.22 -19.05 12.11
C ASN A 437 -19.35 -18.19 11.51
N ASP A 438 -19.05 -17.41 10.48
CA ASP A 438 -19.95 -16.45 9.83
C ASP A 438 -20.88 -17.11 8.77
N LEU A 439 -21.18 -18.41 8.92
CA LEU A 439 -22.21 -19.14 8.17
C LEU A 439 -23.47 -19.26 9.03
N ALA A 440 -24.65 -19.04 8.44
CA ALA A 440 -25.91 -19.29 9.15
C ALA A 440 -26.36 -20.75 8.96
N GLU A 441 -27.15 -21.28 9.88
CA GLU A 441 -27.57 -22.69 9.88
C GLU A 441 -28.37 -23.12 8.63
N ASP A 442 -28.97 -22.19 7.89
CA ASP A 442 -29.67 -22.43 6.62
C ASP A 442 -28.75 -22.42 5.37
N ASP A 443 -27.46 -22.10 5.54
CA ASP A 443 -26.45 -22.20 4.50
C ASP A 443 -26.01 -23.64 4.28
N TYR A 444 -25.57 -23.92 3.06
CA TYR A 444 -24.95 -25.17 2.67
C TYR A 444 -23.53 -24.88 2.20
N PHE A 445 -22.54 -25.67 2.63
CA PHE A 445 -21.15 -25.43 2.29
C PHE A 445 -20.32 -26.69 2.02
N ALA A 446 -19.23 -26.51 1.29
CA ALA A 446 -18.14 -27.49 1.17
C ALA A 446 -16.78 -26.80 1.11
N LEU A 447 -15.74 -27.51 1.55
CA LEU A 447 -14.33 -27.14 1.41
C LEU A 447 -13.64 -28.13 0.47
N ILE A 448 -12.99 -27.58 -0.55
CA ILE A 448 -12.01 -28.24 -1.40
C ILE A 448 -10.66 -27.58 -1.10
N THR A 449 -9.62 -28.38 -0.89
CA THR A 449 -8.24 -27.89 -0.97
C THR A 449 -7.50 -28.57 -2.09
N PHE A 450 -6.58 -27.87 -2.75
CA PHE A 450 -5.92 -28.39 -3.95
C PHE A 450 -4.44 -28.06 -4.00
N ASN A 451 -3.67 -28.99 -4.56
CA ASN A 451 -2.31 -28.78 -5.00
C ASN A 451 -2.09 -29.50 -6.34
N SER A 452 -1.27 -30.55 -6.39
CA SER A 452 -1.29 -31.52 -7.50
C SER A 452 -2.44 -32.53 -7.38
N ASP A 453 -3.01 -32.69 -6.18
CA ASP A 453 -4.17 -33.53 -5.88
C ASP A 453 -5.34 -32.66 -5.41
N ILE A 454 -6.58 -33.15 -5.56
CA ILE A 454 -7.79 -32.50 -5.05
C ILE A 454 -8.27 -33.21 -3.78
N LEU A 455 -8.24 -32.50 -2.65
CA LEU A 455 -8.71 -32.96 -1.36
C LEU A 455 -10.08 -32.37 -1.04
N TYR A 456 -10.94 -33.18 -0.43
CA TYR A 456 -12.32 -32.83 -0.09
C TYR A 456 -12.53 -32.99 1.41
N TRP A 457 -13.05 -31.96 2.08
CA TRP A 457 -13.57 -32.15 3.43
C TRP A 457 -14.81 -33.07 3.42
N LYS A 458 -15.71 -32.84 2.46
CA LYS A 458 -16.85 -33.68 2.11
C LYS A 458 -17.06 -33.65 0.60
N ARG A 459 -17.61 -34.72 0.01
CA ARG A 459 -17.84 -34.85 -1.44
C ARG A 459 -19.13 -34.17 -1.94
N GLU A 460 -19.95 -33.67 -1.02
CA GLU A 460 -21.21 -32.98 -1.30
C GLU A 460 -21.30 -31.76 -0.37
N LEU A 461 -22.13 -30.77 -0.73
CA LEU A 461 -22.45 -29.68 0.18
C LEU A 461 -23.26 -30.22 1.36
N VAL A 462 -22.96 -29.71 2.56
CA VAL A 462 -23.74 -30.01 3.77
C VAL A 462 -24.24 -28.74 4.43
N GLN A 463 -25.37 -28.84 5.11
CA GLN A 463 -25.93 -27.75 5.91
C GLN A 463 -24.96 -27.30 7.00
N ALA A 464 -24.87 -26.00 7.26
CA ALA A 464 -23.99 -25.37 8.25
C ALA A 464 -24.45 -25.54 9.71
N THR A 465 -24.80 -26.77 10.10
CA THR A 465 -25.04 -27.14 11.51
C THR A 465 -23.75 -27.02 12.32
N GLU A 466 -23.85 -26.84 13.64
CA GLU A 466 -22.69 -26.69 14.53
C GLU A 466 -21.68 -27.85 14.39
N GLU A 467 -22.16 -29.10 14.27
CA GLU A 467 -21.32 -30.28 14.04
C GLU A 467 -20.54 -30.19 12.71
N ASN A 468 -21.24 -29.81 11.62
CA ASN A 468 -20.64 -29.67 10.30
C ASN A 468 -19.63 -28.52 10.27
N VAL A 469 -19.97 -27.36 10.84
CA VAL A 469 -19.10 -26.21 10.99
C VAL A 469 -17.86 -26.55 11.84
N GLY A 470 -18.04 -27.23 12.97
CA GLY A 470 -16.93 -27.68 13.83
C GLY A 470 -16.02 -28.71 13.15
N SER A 471 -16.59 -29.58 12.30
CA SER A 471 -15.83 -30.53 11.47
C SER A 471 -15.07 -29.83 10.33
N GLY A 472 -15.69 -28.85 9.66
CA GLY A 472 -15.06 -28.03 8.63
C GLY A 472 -13.91 -27.18 9.17
N LYS A 473 -14.06 -26.61 10.38
CA LYS A 473 -12.98 -25.91 11.10
C LYS A 473 -11.80 -26.85 11.41
N ARG A 474 -12.06 -28.09 11.84
CA ARG A 474 -10.99 -29.10 12.05
C ARG A 474 -10.28 -29.49 10.76
N PHE A 475 -10.97 -29.53 9.61
CA PHE A 475 -10.32 -29.69 8.32
C PHE A 475 -9.47 -28.45 7.96
N ALA A 476 -10.02 -27.25 8.11
CA ALA A 476 -9.33 -25.98 7.85
C ALA A 476 -8.04 -25.83 8.68
N GLN A 477 -8.04 -26.26 9.95
CA GLN A 477 -6.85 -26.28 10.81
C GLN A 477 -5.73 -27.20 10.29
N ASN A 478 -6.06 -28.22 9.48
CA ASN A 478 -5.15 -29.26 9.00
C ASN A 478 -4.86 -29.17 7.48
N ILE A 479 -5.08 -28.00 6.85
CA ILE A 479 -4.67 -27.76 5.46
C ILE A 479 -3.15 -27.57 5.43
N HIS A 480 -2.41 -28.51 4.85
CA HIS A 480 -0.94 -28.47 4.78
C HIS A 480 -0.46 -28.09 3.38
N ASP A 481 0.50 -27.18 3.33
CA ASP A 481 1.17 -26.70 2.12
C ASP A 481 2.13 -27.75 1.51
N GLY A 482 2.20 -27.79 0.17
CA GLY A 482 3.10 -28.65 -0.60
C GLY A 482 2.52 -29.09 -1.94
N GLY A 483 3.36 -29.53 -2.88
CA GLY A 483 2.96 -29.91 -4.24
C GLY A 483 2.81 -28.72 -5.20
N GLY A 484 2.32 -29.00 -6.41
CA GLY A 484 2.02 -28.00 -7.45
C GLY A 484 0.60 -27.44 -7.32
N THR A 485 0.02 -26.96 -8.43
CA THR A 485 -1.19 -26.11 -8.41
C THR A 485 -2.12 -26.43 -9.59
N ASP A 486 -3.16 -27.25 -9.38
CA ASP A 486 -4.21 -27.57 -10.37
C ASP A 486 -5.50 -26.75 -10.11
N ILE A 487 -5.47 -25.49 -10.54
CA ILE A 487 -6.65 -24.58 -10.46
C ILE A 487 -7.82 -25.14 -11.29
N ASN A 488 -7.54 -25.83 -12.40
CA ASN A 488 -8.55 -26.31 -13.32
C ASN A 488 -9.47 -27.33 -12.65
N GLU A 489 -8.92 -28.44 -12.19
CA GLU A 489 -9.72 -29.52 -11.61
C GLU A 489 -10.38 -29.06 -10.29
N ALA A 490 -9.69 -28.26 -9.48
CA ALA A 490 -10.22 -27.72 -8.23
C ALA A 490 -11.48 -26.86 -8.44
N VAL A 491 -11.45 -25.93 -9.41
CA VAL A 491 -12.60 -25.06 -9.73
C VAL A 491 -13.70 -25.84 -10.45
N LEU A 492 -13.37 -26.78 -11.33
CA LEU A 492 -14.36 -27.66 -11.98
C LEU A 492 -15.12 -28.52 -10.97
N GLN A 493 -14.45 -29.07 -9.97
CA GLN A 493 -15.08 -29.88 -8.92
C GLN A 493 -15.95 -29.03 -8.00
N GLY A 494 -15.50 -27.82 -7.63
CA GLY A 494 -16.32 -26.86 -6.89
C GLY A 494 -17.57 -26.39 -7.66
N ALA A 495 -17.44 -26.19 -8.98
CA ALA A 495 -18.57 -25.91 -9.85
C ALA A 495 -19.51 -27.13 -10.00
N SER A 496 -18.97 -28.34 -10.09
CA SER A 496 -19.74 -29.60 -10.14
C SER A 496 -20.62 -29.77 -8.90
N MET A 497 -20.04 -29.57 -7.71
CA MET A 497 -20.75 -29.57 -6.43
C MET A 497 -21.95 -28.59 -6.41
N LEU A 498 -21.74 -27.33 -6.81
CA LEU A 498 -22.79 -26.31 -6.86
C LEU A 498 -23.84 -26.56 -7.95
N ASN A 499 -23.47 -27.26 -9.03
CA ASN A 499 -24.40 -27.71 -10.06
C ASN A 499 -25.30 -28.86 -9.59
N ALA A 500 -24.77 -29.78 -8.79
CA ALA A 500 -25.54 -30.88 -8.20
C ALA A 500 -26.50 -30.38 -7.10
N HIS A 501 -26.02 -29.51 -6.19
CA HIS A 501 -26.79 -28.97 -5.06
C HIS A 501 -27.62 -27.71 -5.44
N ARG A 502 -28.43 -27.81 -6.49
CA ARG A 502 -29.35 -26.75 -6.93
C ARG A 502 -30.60 -26.69 -6.05
N ARG A 503 -30.61 -25.79 -5.07
CA ARG A 503 -31.76 -25.48 -4.20
C ARG A 503 -32.49 -24.21 -4.67
N GLU A 504 -33.80 -24.28 -4.89
CA GLU A 504 -34.63 -23.10 -5.17
C GLU A 504 -34.64 -22.13 -3.97
N GLY A 505 -34.80 -20.83 -4.22
CA GLY A 505 -34.78 -19.80 -3.17
C GLY A 505 -33.41 -19.60 -2.50
N SER A 506 -32.31 -20.09 -3.09
CA SER A 506 -30.96 -19.97 -2.54
C SER A 506 -29.94 -19.43 -3.54
N ALA A 507 -28.86 -18.83 -3.04
CA ALA A 507 -27.81 -18.21 -3.85
C ALA A 507 -26.52 -19.07 -3.82
N SER A 508 -26.17 -19.68 -4.95
CA SER A 508 -24.88 -20.38 -5.07
C SER A 508 -23.71 -19.40 -5.26
N ILE A 509 -22.56 -19.66 -4.64
CA ILE A 509 -21.33 -18.84 -4.70
C ILE A 509 -20.10 -19.75 -4.74
N LEU A 510 -19.15 -19.49 -5.63
CA LEU A 510 -17.85 -20.18 -5.69
C LEU A 510 -16.72 -19.19 -5.36
N ILE A 511 -15.83 -19.55 -4.42
CA ILE A 511 -14.68 -18.73 -4.01
C ILE A 511 -13.41 -19.55 -4.20
N LEU A 512 -12.50 -19.06 -5.04
CA LEU A 512 -11.14 -19.57 -5.23
C LEU A 512 -10.17 -18.68 -4.45
N LEU A 513 -9.21 -19.27 -3.73
CA LEU A 513 -8.02 -18.59 -3.19
C LEU A 513 -6.77 -19.31 -3.68
N THR A 514 -5.80 -18.58 -4.23
CA THR A 514 -4.53 -19.11 -4.78
C THR A 514 -3.44 -18.05 -4.75
N ASP A 515 -2.17 -18.46 -4.65
CA ASP A 515 -1.02 -17.54 -4.61
C ASP A 515 -0.05 -17.68 -5.80
N GLY A 516 -0.23 -18.69 -6.65
CA GLY A 516 0.60 -18.96 -7.82
C GLY A 516 -0.18 -19.31 -9.08
N ASP A 517 0.54 -19.40 -10.20
CA ASP A 517 -0.03 -19.83 -11.49
C ASP A 517 -0.25 -21.36 -11.55
N PRO A 518 -1.13 -21.84 -12.45
CA PRO A 518 -1.34 -23.27 -12.70
C PRO A 518 -0.03 -24.01 -13.07
N THR A 519 0.33 -25.02 -12.27
CA THR A 519 1.53 -25.86 -12.48
C THR A 519 1.24 -27.36 -12.57
N SER A 520 0.03 -27.79 -12.20
CA SER A 520 -0.45 -29.18 -12.30
C SER A 520 -1.72 -29.25 -13.15
N GLY A 521 -2.01 -30.43 -13.70
CA GLY A 521 -3.21 -30.66 -14.51
C GLY A 521 -3.23 -29.85 -15.81
N VAL A 522 -4.29 -29.06 -16.01
CA VAL A 522 -4.42 -28.18 -17.19
C VAL A 522 -3.80 -26.82 -16.88
N ILE A 523 -2.63 -26.55 -17.46
CA ILE A 523 -1.87 -25.31 -17.19
C ILE A 523 -2.10 -24.17 -18.21
N ASN A 524 -2.84 -24.40 -19.30
CA ASN A 524 -3.10 -23.37 -20.30
C ASN A 524 -4.24 -22.42 -19.84
N LEU A 525 -3.88 -21.19 -19.51
CA LEU A 525 -4.78 -20.19 -18.92
C LEU A 525 -6.11 -19.96 -19.68
N GLU A 526 -6.09 -19.98 -21.02
CA GLU A 526 -7.30 -19.81 -21.84
C GLU A 526 -8.19 -21.04 -21.84
N SER A 527 -7.58 -22.24 -21.81
CA SER A 527 -8.31 -23.51 -21.67
C SER A 527 -9.00 -23.58 -20.31
N ILE A 528 -8.31 -23.20 -19.22
CA ILE A 528 -8.89 -23.14 -17.86
C ILE A 528 -10.08 -22.17 -17.84
N GLN A 529 -9.90 -20.96 -18.37
CA GLN A 529 -10.97 -19.96 -18.48
C GLN A 529 -12.20 -20.50 -19.23
N SER A 530 -12.00 -21.22 -20.33
CA SER A 530 -13.12 -21.82 -21.08
C SER A 530 -13.78 -22.98 -20.34
N ASN A 531 -13.00 -23.89 -19.75
CA ASN A 531 -13.49 -25.03 -18.97
C ASN A 531 -14.35 -24.58 -17.78
N VAL A 532 -13.85 -23.61 -17.00
CA VAL A 532 -14.55 -23.04 -15.85
C VAL A 532 -15.84 -22.34 -16.27
N ARG A 533 -15.79 -21.56 -17.36
CA ARG A 533 -16.97 -20.90 -17.94
C ARG A 533 -18.03 -21.90 -18.41
N GLU A 534 -17.63 -23.03 -18.98
CA GLU A 534 -18.56 -24.09 -19.40
C GLU A 534 -19.20 -24.84 -18.21
N ALA A 535 -18.42 -25.16 -17.17
CA ALA A 535 -18.94 -25.82 -15.97
C ALA A 535 -19.90 -24.92 -15.18
N ILE A 536 -19.55 -23.65 -14.98
CA ILE A 536 -20.40 -22.67 -14.31
C ILE A 536 -21.61 -22.33 -15.19
N ALA A 537 -21.41 -22.14 -16.50
CA ALA A 537 -22.43 -21.77 -17.49
C ALA A 537 -23.44 -20.73 -16.95
N ASP A 538 -22.91 -19.58 -16.51
CA ASP A 538 -23.67 -18.41 -16.06
C ASP A 538 -24.53 -18.57 -14.78
N LYS A 539 -24.46 -19.71 -14.08
CA LYS A 539 -25.39 -20.07 -12.98
C LYS A 539 -25.11 -19.34 -11.65
N PHE A 540 -23.86 -19.00 -11.36
CA PHE A 540 -23.42 -18.42 -10.09
C PHE A 540 -22.11 -17.64 -10.25
N PRO A 541 -21.81 -16.67 -9.37
CA PRO A 541 -20.55 -15.95 -9.38
C PRO A 541 -19.36 -16.85 -8.97
N LEU A 542 -18.23 -16.68 -9.66
CA LEU A 542 -16.90 -17.11 -9.21
C LEU A 542 -16.07 -15.89 -8.78
N TYR A 543 -15.63 -15.90 -7.53
CA TYR A 543 -14.70 -14.91 -6.98
C TYR A 543 -13.30 -15.50 -6.86
N CYS A 544 -12.29 -14.88 -7.48
CA CYS A 544 -10.90 -15.31 -7.37
C CYS A 544 -10.09 -14.36 -6.47
N LEU A 545 -9.50 -14.93 -5.42
CA LEU A 545 -8.64 -14.23 -4.47
C LEU A 545 -7.20 -14.60 -4.79
N GLY A 546 -6.44 -13.63 -5.30
CA GLY A 546 -5.01 -13.79 -5.62
C GLY A 546 -4.16 -13.33 -4.46
N PHE A 547 -3.54 -14.25 -3.73
CA PHE A 547 -2.65 -13.94 -2.61
C PHE A 547 -1.26 -13.54 -3.16
N GLY A 548 -0.72 -12.42 -2.69
CA GLY A 548 0.61 -11.96 -3.10
C GLY A 548 0.66 -11.38 -4.51
N PHE A 549 1.82 -11.53 -5.15
CA PHE A 549 2.09 -11.03 -6.50
C PHE A 549 2.54 -12.10 -7.50
N ASP A 550 2.76 -13.33 -7.04
CA ASP A 550 3.32 -14.42 -7.85
C ASP A 550 2.29 -15.09 -8.79
N VAL A 551 0.99 -14.86 -8.54
CA VAL A 551 -0.10 -15.27 -9.45
C VAL A 551 -0.44 -14.20 -10.49
N ASN A 552 -0.67 -14.65 -11.73
CA ASN A 552 -1.18 -13.85 -12.84
C ASN A 552 -2.62 -13.38 -12.54
N PHE A 553 -2.71 -12.15 -12.03
CA PHE A 553 -3.98 -11.56 -11.64
C PHE A 553 -4.88 -11.19 -12.83
N GLU A 554 -4.32 -10.89 -14.01
CA GLU A 554 -5.13 -10.67 -15.23
C GLU A 554 -5.89 -11.95 -15.63
N PHE A 555 -5.27 -13.12 -15.44
CA PHE A 555 -5.92 -14.42 -15.62
C PHE A 555 -7.07 -14.64 -14.60
N LEU A 556 -6.85 -14.36 -13.31
CA LEU A 556 -7.87 -14.49 -12.27
C LEU A 556 -9.02 -13.48 -12.44
N GLU A 557 -8.71 -12.25 -12.83
CA GLU A 557 -9.67 -11.18 -13.08
C GLU A 557 -10.55 -11.51 -14.28
N LYS A 558 -9.96 -11.86 -15.43
CA LYS A 558 -10.68 -12.33 -16.61
C LYS A 558 -11.54 -13.56 -16.31
N MET A 559 -11.03 -14.53 -15.54
CA MET A 559 -11.78 -15.72 -15.13
C MET A 559 -12.98 -15.40 -14.23
N SER A 560 -12.83 -14.51 -13.25
CA SER A 560 -13.92 -14.03 -12.38
C SER A 560 -14.97 -13.25 -13.19
N LEU A 561 -14.51 -12.33 -14.03
CA LEU A 561 -15.32 -11.43 -14.84
C LEU A 561 -16.14 -12.16 -15.92
N GLN A 562 -15.62 -13.25 -16.47
CA GLN A 562 -16.35 -14.15 -17.38
C GLN A 562 -17.43 -14.98 -16.66
N ASN A 563 -17.38 -15.07 -15.33
CA ASN A 563 -18.26 -15.88 -14.49
C ASN A 563 -19.00 -15.03 -13.45
N ASN A 564 -19.40 -13.80 -13.82
CA ASN A 564 -20.22 -12.87 -13.02
C ASN A 564 -19.69 -12.48 -11.62
N GLY A 565 -18.44 -12.80 -11.30
CA GLY A 565 -17.78 -12.38 -10.06
C GLY A 565 -16.71 -11.32 -10.30
N VAL A 566 -15.85 -11.15 -9.29
CA VAL A 566 -14.82 -10.11 -9.22
C VAL A 566 -13.56 -10.72 -8.61
N ALA A 567 -12.38 -10.41 -9.14
CA ALA A 567 -11.12 -10.82 -8.51
C ALA A 567 -10.70 -9.83 -7.41
N ARG A 568 -9.95 -10.29 -6.42
CA ARG A 568 -9.34 -9.44 -5.39
C ARG A 568 -7.90 -9.87 -5.12
N ARG A 569 -6.96 -8.93 -5.16
CA ARG A 569 -5.62 -9.19 -4.64
C ARG A 569 -5.62 -9.09 -3.12
N ILE A 570 -5.05 -10.09 -2.47
CA ILE A 570 -4.80 -10.16 -1.03
C ILE A 570 -3.29 -9.94 -0.85
N TYR A 571 -2.90 -8.92 -0.11
CA TYR A 571 -1.49 -8.51 0.00
C TYR A 571 -0.79 -9.25 1.16
N GLU A 572 0.44 -9.73 0.93
CA GLU A 572 1.23 -10.53 1.88
C GLU A 572 1.81 -9.72 3.05
N ASP A 573 0.90 -9.33 3.94
CA ASP A 573 1.15 -8.41 5.05
C ASP A 573 0.52 -8.95 6.35
N SER A 574 0.66 -8.25 7.47
CA SER A 574 0.14 -8.68 8.77
C SER A 574 -1.39 -8.86 8.82
N ASP A 575 -2.14 -8.16 7.96
CA ASP A 575 -3.61 -8.11 7.95
C ASP A 575 -4.26 -8.98 6.87
N ALA A 576 -3.54 -9.89 6.21
CA ALA A 576 -4.05 -10.65 5.07
C ALA A 576 -5.29 -11.52 5.41
N ASP A 577 -5.41 -12.00 6.65
CA ASP A 577 -6.60 -12.69 7.15
C ASP A 577 -7.80 -11.74 7.31
N LEU A 578 -7.57 -10.49 7.73
CA LEU A 578 -8.60 -9.43 7.76
C LEU A 578 -9.02 -9.02 6.35
N GLN A 579 -8.09 -8.96 5.39
CA GLN A 579 -8.40 -8.72 3.96
C GLN A 579 -9.31 -9.84 3.40
N LEU A 580 -9.02 -11.11 3.72
CA LEU A 580 -9.84 -12.26 3.34
C LEU A 580 -11.24 -12.21 4.01
N LYS A 581 -11.31 -11.91 5.31
CA LYS A 581 -12.59 -11.79 6.04
C LYS A 581 -13.45 -10.65 5.49
N GLY A 582 -12.87 -9.47 5.31
CA GLY A 582 -13.56 -8.30 4.75
C GLY A 582 -14.04 -8.51 3.32
N PHE A 583 -13.30 -9.27 2.50
CA PHE A 583 -13.82 -9.71 1.20
C PHE A 583 -15.04 -10.63 1.34
N TYR A 584 -15.00 -11.64 2.22
CA TYR A 584 -16.15 -12.52 2.43
C TYR A 584 -17.36 -11.74 2.93
N GLU A 585 -17.19 -10.78 3.85
CA GLU A 585 -18.27 -9.90 4.32
C GLU A 585 -18.95 -9.11 3.20
N GLU A 586 -18.22 -8.72 2.13
CA GLU A 586 -18.81 -8.07 0.94
C GLU A 586 -19.78 -8.99 0.15
N VAL A 587 -19.70 -10.32 0.32
CA VAL A 587 -20.50 -11.32 -0.44
C VAL A 587 -21.28 -12.31 0.43
N ALA A 588 -21.13 -12.29 1.76
CA ALA A 588 -21.66 -13.30 2.68
C ALA A 588 -23.19 -13.32 2.79
N THR A 589 -23.85 -12.20 2.50
CA THR A 589 -25.29 -11.98 2.70
C THR A 589 -25.98 -11.50 1.42
N PRO A 590 -26.33 -12.40 0.48
CA PRO A 590 -27.16 -12.05 -0.67
C PRO A 590 -28.59 -11.70 -0.24
N LEU A 591 -29.16 -10.66 -0.85
CA LEU A 591 -30.53 -10.17 -0.60
C LEU A 591 -31.45 -10.30 -1.82
N LEU A 592 -30.87 -10.21 -3.03
CA LEU A 592 -31.57 -10.43 -4.31
C LEU A 592 -30.69 -11.25 -5.26
N THR A 593 -31.33 -11.98 -6.16
CA THR A 593 -30.70 -12.68 -7.30
C THR A 593 -31.37 -12.31 -8.63
N ASN A 594 -30.62 -12.44 -9.73
CA ASN A 594 -31.04 -12.14 -11.11
C ASN A 594 -31.69 -10.74 -11.27
N VAL A 595 -31.11 -9.73 -10.62
CA VAL A 595 -31.55 -8.34 -10.69
C VAL A 595 -31.44 -7.87 -12.14
N THR A 596 -32.53 -7.37 -12.69
CA THR A 596 -32.65 -6.92 -14.08
C THR A 596 -33.33 -5.56 -14.10
N MET A 597 -32.63 -4.55 -14.61
CA MET A 597 -33.05 -3.15 -14.58
C MET A 597 -33.39 -2.70 -16.00
N ALA A 598 -34.68 -2.54 -16.29
CA ALA A 598 -35.19 -2.12 -17.59
C ALA A 598 -35.40 -0.61 -17.61
N TYR A 599 -35.02 0.06 -18.71
CA TYR A 599 -35.16 1.50 -18.89
C TYR A 599 -35.84 1.76 -20.24
N THR A 600 -37.17 1.88 -20.23
CA THR A 600 -37.91 2.31 -21.42
C THR A 600 -37.57 3.76 -21.70
N GLY A 601 -37.47 4.16 -22.98
CA GLY A 601 -37.08 5.53 -23.35
C GLY A 601 -35.61 5.88 -23.07
N ALA A 602 -34.72 4.88 -22.98
CA ALA A 602 -33.30 5.07 -22.78
C ALA A 602 -32.42 4.25 -23.73
N THR A 603 -31.19 4.73 -23.93
CA THR A 603 -30.15 4.17 -24.79
C THR A 603 -28.77 4.31 -24.14
N ASN A 604 -27.73 3.69 -24.73
CA ASN A 604 -26.34 3.80 -24.27
C ASN A 604 -26.18 3.45 -22.78
N LEU A 605 -26.89 2.40 -22.35
CA LEU A 605 -26.96 1.92 -20.97
C LEU A 605 -25.67 1.22 -20.56
N THR A 606 -25.23 1.47 -19.32
CA THR A 606 -24.29 0.60 -18.62
C THR A 606 -24.93 -0.76 -18.32
N GLN A 607 -24.19 -1.72 -17.78
CA GLN A 607 -24.70 -3.04 -17.34
C GLN A 607 -26.02 -2.92 -16.56
N THR A 608 -27.04 -3.66 -17.02
CA THR A 608 -28.41 -3.66 -16.46
C THR A 608 -28.82 -4.97 -15.79
N HIS A 609 -28.01 -6.02 -15.90
CA HIS A 609 -28.28 -7.34 -15.33
C HIS A 609 -27.17 -7.76 -14.36
N PHE A 610 -27.55 -8.19 -13.15
CA PHE A 610 -26.65 -8.53 -12.06
C PHE A 610 -27.09 -9.83 -11.39
N ARG A 611 -26.19 -10.80 -11.25
CA ARG A 611 -26.53 -12.14 -10.73
C ARG A 611 -26.98 -12.12 -9.27
N GLN A 612 -26.34 -11.30 -8.44
CA GLN A 612 -26.63 -11.18 -7.00
C GLN A 612 -26.45 -9.72 -6.55
N TYR A 613 -27.21 -9.30 -5.55
CA TYR A 613 -27.02 -8.05 -4.79
C TYR A 613 -26.87 -8.41 -3.30
N TYR A 614 -25.85 -7.86 -2.67
CA TYR A 614 -25.44 -8.19 -1.31
C TYR A 614 -25.80 -7.08 -0.32
N ASN A 615 -26.03 -7.45 0.93
CA ASN A 615 -26.21 -6.48 2.00
C ASN A 615 -24.98 -5.55 2.08
N GLY A 616 -25.22 -4.26 2.30
CA GLY A 616 -24.16 -3.26 2.36
C GLY A 616 -23.51 -2.87 1.03
N SER A 617 -23.91 -3.45 -0.10
CA SER A 617 -23.48 -3.06 -1.46
C SER A 617 -24.42 -2.01 -2.10
N GLU A 618 -24.14 -1.60 -3.35
CA GLU A 618 -25.04 -0.81 -4.19
C GLU A 618 -24.86 -1.23 -5.66
N ILE A 619 -25.96 -1.30 -6.42
CA ILE A 619 -25.93 -1.38 -7.88
C ILE A 619 -26.08 0.04 -8.43
N VAL A 620 -25.23 0.43 -9.38
CA VAL A 620 -25.35 1.73 -10.08
C VAL A 620 -25.44 1.49 -11.58
N VAL A 621 -26.46 2.08 -12.20
CA VAL A 621 -26.68 2.07 -13.65
C VAL A 621 -26.81 3.49 -14.16
N ALA A 622 -26.23 3.78 -15.32
CA ALA A 622 -26.34 5.07 -15.99
C ALA A 622 -26.68 4.89 -17.48
N GLY A 623 -27.20 5.94 -18.10
CA GLY A 623 -27.51 5.92 -19.54
C GLY A 623 -27.94 7.29 -20.09
N GLN A 624 -28.42 7.27 -21.33
CA GLN A 624 -28.92 8.44 -22.05
C GLN A 624 -30.44 8.30 -22.28
N ILE A 625 -31.20 9.35 -21.99
CA ILE A 625 -32.64 9.44 -22.20
C ILE A 625 -32.89 9.77 -23.68
N THR A 626 -33.71 8.97 -24.35
CA THR A 626 -34.00 9.15 -25.79
C THR A 626 -34.72 10.47 -26.03
N ASP A 627 -34.24 11.24 -27.02
CA ASP A 627 -34.74 12.57 -27.39
C ASP A 627 -34.85 13.57 -26.22
N ASN A 628 -34.10 13.34 -25.13
CA ASN A 628 -34.22 14.02 -23.83
C ASN A 628 -35.65 13.98 -23.24
N ASN A 629 -36.50 13.06 -23.70
CA ASN A 629 -37.93 13.03 -23.37
C ASN A 629 -38.20 12.20 -22.10
N ILE A 630 -38.04 12.85 -20.94
CA ILE A 630 -38.31 12.26 -19.62
C ILE A 630 -39.74 11.69 -19.50
N GLY A 631 -40.73 12.22 -20.24
CA GLY A 631 -42.10 11.69 -20.29
C GLY A 631 -42.24 10.32 -20.99
N THR A 632 -41.17 9.82 -21.61
CA THR A 632 -41.06 8.45 -22.15
C THR A 632 -40.04 7.58 -21.41
N PHE A 633 -39.31 8.16 -20.46
CA PHE A 633 -38.41 7.43 -19.58
C PHE A 633 -39.23 6.64 -18.56
N THR A 634 -39.01 5.33 -18.46
CA THR A 634 -39.70 4.50 -17.45
C THR A 634 -38.76 3.39 -16.98
N PRO A 635 -38.17 3.54 -15.78
CA PRO A 635 -37.33 2.53 -15.17
C PRO A 635 -38.14 1.49 -14.37
N GLU A 636 -37.78 0.22 -14.50
CA GLU A 636 -38.31 -0.91 -13.71
C GLU A 636 -37.14 -1.77 -13.22
N VAL A 637 -37.20 -2.27 -11.98
CA VAL A 637 -36.25 -3.25 -11.46
C VAL A 637 -36.98 -4.54 -11.08
N VAL A 638 -36.63 -5.64 -11.73
CA VAL A 638 -37.17 -6.99 -11.47
C VAL A 638 -36.07 -7.85 -10.86
N ALA A 639 -36.36 -8.54 -9.76
CA ALA A 639 -35.38 -9.40 -9.08
C ALA A 639 -36.06 -10.56 -8.35
N ILE A 640 -35.28 -11.54 -7.87
CA ILE A 640 -35.76 -12.64 -7.04
C ILE A 640 -35.21 -12.46 -5.62
N SER A 641 -36.11 -12.29 -4.65
CA SER A 641 -35.83 -12.26 -3.21
C SER A 641 -35.98 -13.66 -2.58
N GLY A 642 -35.68 -13.80 -1.29
CA GLY A 642 -36.00 -15.03 -0.53
C GLY A 642 -37.50 -15.37 -0.51
N ASN A 643 -38.38 -14.39 -0.72
CA ASN A 643 -39.84 -14.57 -0.81
C ASN A 643 -40.33 -14.75 -2.27
N GLY A 644 -39.42 -14.95 -3.22
CA GLY A 644 -39.74 -15.06 -4.65
C GLY A 644 -39.60 -13.74 -5.42
N LEU A 645 -40.26 -13.67 -6.58
CA LEU A 645 -40.15 -12.55 -7.53
C LEU A 645 -40.66 -11.22 -6.95
N VAL A 646 -39.81 -10.21 -6.97
CA VAL A 646 -40.12 -8.83 -6.58
C VAL A 646 -39.96 -7.89 -7.78
N ARG A 647 -40.79 -6.85 -7.80
CA ARG A 647 -40.68 -5.72 -8.73
C ARG A 647 -40.62 -4.44 -7.92
N PHE A 648 -39.67 -3.57 -8.27
CA PHE A 648 -39.57 -2.21 -7.78
C PHE A 648 -39.82 -1.28 -8.97
N LEU A 649 -40.64 -0.25 -8.76
CA LEU A 649 -41.08 0.71 -9.78
C LEU A 649 -40.90 2.13 -9.25
N GLU A 650 -40.67 3.08 -10.15
CA GLU A 650 -40.67 4.49 -9.78
C GLU A 650 -42.09 4.94 -9.41
N THR A 651 -42.28 5.34 -8.15
CA THR A 651 -43.46 6.11 -7.76
C THR A 651 -43.24 7.55 -8.19
N ASN A 652 -43.97 7.99 -9.22
CA ASN A 652 -43.85 9.33 -9.85
C ASN A 652 -43.94 10.49 -8.84
N ASP A 653 -42.83 10.88 -8.23
CA ASP A 653 -42.78 11.98 -7.27
C ASP A 653 -41.60 12.93 -7.54
N THR A 654 -41.92 14.02 -8.23
CA THR A 654 -41.05 15.18 -8.50
C THR A 654 -39.70 14.92 -9.21
N THR A 655 -39.73 15.11 -10.54
CA THR A 655 -38.63 15.79 -11.22
C THR A 655 -38.56 17.24 -10.72
N ASP A 656 -37.94 17.42 -9.56
CA ASP A 656 -37.49 18.72 -9.06
C ASP A 656 -36.62 19.37 -10.15
N PRO A 657 -36.90 20.62 -10.60
CA PRO A 657 -36.17 21.25 -11.71
C PRO A 657 -34.77 21.69 -11.27
N SER A 658 -33.90 20.70 -11.11
CA SER A 658 -32.50 20.85 -10.77
C SER A 658 -31.77 21.73 -11.79
N GLU A 659 -30.76 22.47 -11.31
CA GLU A 659 -29.78 23.09 -12.18
C GLU A 659 -29.07 22.03 -13.05
N SER A 660 -28.56 22.43 -14.22
CA SER A 660 -27.87 21.55 -15.17
C SER A 660 -26.63 20.89 -14.52
N ASP A 661 -26.80 19.68 -13.99
CA ASP A 661 -25.72 18.89 -13.41
C ASP A 661 -25.00 18.05 -14.47
N SER A 662 -24.08 18.72 -15.16
CA SER A 662 -23.12 18.10 -16.08
C SER A 662 -22.32 16.93 -15.47
N ARG A 663 -22.28 16.75 -14.14
CA ARG A 663 -21.64 15.60 -13.48
C ARG A 663 -22.37 14.31 -13.79
N ILE A 664 -23.69 14.31 -13.98
CA ILE A 664 -24.48 13.11 -14.36
C ILE A 664 -23.95 12.51 -15.68
N GLN A 665 -23.63 13.35 -16.67
CA GLN A 665 -22.98 12.91 -17.91
C GLN A 665 -21.58 12.31 -17.65
N ARG A 666 -20.81 12.88 -16.71
CA ARG A 666 -19.46 12.39 -16.37
C ARG A 666 -19.50 11.08 -15.57
N VAL A 667 -20.50 10.86 -14.71
CA VAL A 667 -20.77 9.56 -14.07
C VAL A 667 -21.07 8.49 -15.12
N TRP A 668 -21.97 8.78 -16.07
CA TRP A 668 -22.25 7.88 -17.19
C TRP A 668 -20.98 7.53 -17.97
N ALA A 669 -20.17 8.53 -18.32
CA ALA A 669 -18.94 8.32 -19.07
C ALA A 669 -17.90 7.50 -18.27
N TYR A 670 -17.71 7.81 -16.98
CA TYR A 670 -16.83 7.08 -16.08
C TYR A 670 -17.23 5.60 -15.97
N LEU A 671 -18.51 5.31 -15.74
CA LEU A 671 -19.03 3.93 -15.65
C LEU A 671 -18.91 3.19 -16.98
N THR A 672 -19.27 3.84 -18.09
CA THR A 672 -19.19 3.25 -19.44
C THR A 672 -17.75 2.90 -19.80
N VAL A 673 -16.80 3.82 -19.56
CA VAL A 673 -15.37 3.59 -19.81
C VAL A 673 -14.82 2.46 -18.94
N LYS A 674 -15.17 2.39 -17.64
CA LYS A 674 -14.79 1.25 -16.78
C LYS A 674 -15.32 -0.08 -17.36
N GLN A 675 -16.61 -0.15 -17.69
CA GLN A 675 -17.22 -1.37 -18.21
C GLN A 675 -16.74 -1.77 -19.61
N LEU A 676 -16.31 -0.82 -20.45
CA LEU A 676 -15.66 -1.14 -21.73
C LEU A 676 -14.26 -1.71 -21.54
N LEU A 677 -13.50 -1.27 -20.54
CA LEU A 677 -12.23 -1.90 -20.15
C LEU A 677 -12.47 -3.32 -19.59
N ASP A 678 -13.48 -3.49 -18.73
CA ASP A 678 -13.87 -4.83 -18.23
C ASP A 678 -14.30 -5.78 -19.36
N LYS A 679 -14.85 -5.26 -20.46
CA LYS A 679 -15.16 -6.02 -21.69
C LYS A 679 -13.90 -6.28 -22.54
N GLU A 680 -13.02 -5.31 -22.72
CA GLU A 680 -11.72 -5.45 -23.43
C GLU A 680 -10.88 -6.59 -22.85
N LEU A 681 -10.94 -6.80 -21.53
CA LEU A 681 -10.29 -7.93 -20.86
C LEU A 681 -10.98 -9.28 -21.12
N LYS A 682 -12.32 -9.32 -21.14
CA LYS A 682 -13.09 -10.57 -21.38
C LYS A 682 -13.06 -11.05 -22.83
N SER A 683 -13.07 -10.11 -23.79
CA SER A 683 -13.22 -10.33 -25.23
C SER A 683 -11.94 -10.78 -25.92
N SER A 684 -12.03 -11.14 -27.20
CA SER A 684 -10.89 -11.54 -28.04
C SER A 684 -11.16 -11.23 -29.52
N GLY A 685 -10.10 -11.08 -30.32
CA GLY A 685 -10.24 -10.77 -31.75
C GLY A 685 -10.90 -9.40 -32.01
N PRO A 686 -11.72 -9.25 -33.08
CA PRO A 686 -12.27 -7.95 -33.48
C PRO A 686 -13.09 -7.22 -32.40
N GLU A 687 -13.90 -7.95 -31.63
CA GLU A 687 -14.72 -7.40 -30.55
C GLU A 687 -13.86 -6.68 -29.49
N LYS A 688 -12.68 -7.23 -29.18
CA LYS A 688 -11.74 -6.63 -28.22
C LYS A 688 -11.24 -5.27 -28.70
N GLU A 689 -10.87 -5.16 -29.98
CA GLU A 689 -10.40 -3.90 -30.57
C GLU A 689 -11.55 -2.87 -30.74
N GLU A 690 -12.80 -3.32 -30.93
CA GLU A 690 -13.97 -2.44 -30.92
C GLU A 690 -14.24 -1.85 -29.52
N MET A 691 -14.31 -2.67 -28.47
CA MET A 691 -14.49 -2.21 -27.08
C MET A 691 -13.35 -1.29 -26.63
N LYS A 692 -12.11 -1.62 -27.00
CA LYS A 692 -10.90 -0.82 -26.76
C LYS A 692 -10.96 0.53 -27.47
N LYS A 693 -11.44 0.58 -28.72
CA LYS A 693 -11.63 1.83 -29.45
C LYS A 693 -12.71 2.71 -28.81
N GLU A 694 -13.87 2.15 -28.45
CA GLU A 694 -14.93 2.91 -27.79
C GLU A 694 -14.47 3.47 -26.44
N ALA A 695 -13.74 2.66 -25.64
CA ALA A 695 -13.15 3.10 -24.38
C ALA A 695 -12.13 4.24 -24.57
N LEU A 696 -11.31 4.18 -25.63
CA LEU A 696 -10.38 5.24 -26.01
C LEU A 696 -11.11 6.52 -26.44
N ASP A 697 -12.06 6.43 -27.37
CA ASP A 697 -12.82 7.57 -27.90
C ASP A 697 -13.59 8.30 -26.78
N LEU A 698 -14.19 7.56 -25.83
CA LEU A 698 -14.83 8.13 -24.64
C LEU A 698 -13.83 8.72 -23.63
N SER A 699 -12.69 8.05 -23.40
CA SER A 699 -11.64 8.56 -22.51
C SER A 699 -11.08 9.89 -23.01
N LEU A 700 -10.86 10.01 -24.33
CA LEU A 700 -10.47 11.26 -24.99
C LEU A 700 -11.56 12.33 -24.87
N LYS A 701 -12.82 11.99 -25.17
CA LYS A 701 -13.96 12.93 -25.14
C LYS A 701 -14.18 13.58 -23.76
N TYR A 702 -13.97 12.82 -22.67
CA TYR A 702 -14.20 13.29 -21.30
C TYR A 702 -12.92 13.66 -20.54
N SER A 703 -11.77 13.66 -21.23
CA SER A 703 -10.42 13.90 -20.68
C SER A 703 -10.04 12.95 -19.54
N PHE A 704 -10.53 11.72 -19.52
CA PHE A 704 -10.15 10.74 -18.51
C PHE A 704 -8.80 10.10 -18.86
N VAL A 705 -7.89 10.10 -17.88
CA VAL A 705 -6.65 9.32 -17.90
C VAL A 705 -6.96 7.89 -17.48
N THR A 706 -6.81 6.96 -18.44
CA THR A 706 -7.21 5.54 -18.37
C THR A 706 -6.08 4.66 -18.95
N PRO A 707 -6.13 3.31 -18.83
CA PRO A 707 -5.07 2.43 -19.36
C PRO A 707 -4.74 2.60 -20.86
N LEU A 708 -5.65 3.21 -21.63
CA LEU A 708 -5.54 3.47 -23.07
C LEU A 708 -5.14 4.92 -23.41
N THR A 709 -5.15 5.81 -22.43
CA THR A 709 -4.88 7.24 -22.61
C THR A 709 -3.77 7.74 -21.69
N SER A 710 -3.33 8.97 -21.91
CA SER A 710 -2.18 9.58 -21.25
C SER A 710 -2.25 11.10 -21.43
N MET A 711 -1.97 11.87 -20.38
CA MET A 711 -2.10 13.34 -20.42
C MET A 711 -0.79 14.01 -20.87
N VAL A 712 -0.85 15.19 -21.49
CA VAL A 712 0.28 15.80 -22.20
C VAL A 712 0.28 17.31 -21.92
N VAL A 713 1.25 17.80 -21.16
CA VAL A 713 1.29 19.18 -20.63
C VAL A 713 2.15 20.06 -21.54
N THR A 714 1.55 20.57 -22.62
CA THR A 714 2.29 21.26 -23.68
C THR A 714 2.28 22.78 -23.48
N LYS A 715 3.45 23.44 -23.50
CA LYS A 715 3.51 24.85 -23.90
C LYS A 715 3.17 24.92 -25.41
N PRO A 716 2.49 25.97 -25.88
CA PRO A 716 1.98 26.03 -27.26
C PRO A 716 3.08 26.13 -28.34
N PRO A 717 2.77 25.76 -29.61
CA PRO A 717 3.74 25.70 -30.71
C PRO A 717 4.52 27.00 -30.91
N GLY A 718 5.78 26.96 -30.53
CA GLY A 718 6.69 28.10 -30.45
C GLY A 718 7.84 27.80 -29.49
N GLU A 719 7.51 27.18 -28.34
CA GLU A 719 8.47 26.64 -27.37
C GLU A 719 7.92 25.35 -26.71
N ASN A 720 8.79 24.36 -26.48
CA ASN A 720 8.83 23.22 -25.52
C ASN A 720 7.55 22.58 -24.91
N SER A 721 7.43 21.23 -24.87
CA SER A 721 6.23 20.52 -24.36
C SER A 721 6.52 19.28 -23.52
N ASP A 722 5.75 19.04 -22.45
CA ASP A 722 5.96 17.96 -21.45
C ASP A 722 4.83 16.88 -21.51
N VAL A 723 4.99 15.71 -20.85
CA VAL A 723 4.02 14.56 -20.92
C VAL A 723 3.81 13.81 -19.58
N LEU A 724 2.69 13.06 -19.45
CA LEU A 724 2.19 12.20 -18.36
C LEU A 724 1.59 10.89 -18.93
N HIS A 725 1.29 9.88 -18.09
CA HIS A 725 0.75 8.56 -18.52
C HIS A 725 -0.26 7.94 -17.53
N LYS A 726 -0.91 6.80 -17.88
CA LYS A 726 -1.46 5.84 -16.87
C LYS A 726 -0.86 4.44 -17.03
N PRO A 727 -0.44 3.78 -15.93
CA PRO A 727 -0.01 2.39 -15.97
C PRO A 727 -1.17 1.41 -16.18
N LYS A 728 -0.86 0.17 -16.60
CA LYS A 728 -1.67 -1.02 -16.32
C LYS A 728 -1.16 -1.66 -15.02
N GLU A 729 -2.01 -2.38 -14.29
CA GLU A 729 -1.61 -3.06 -13.05
C GLU A 729 -0.80 -4.33 -13.38
N GLY A 730 0.54 -4.19 -13.47
CA GLY A 730 1.47 -5.32 -13.66
C GLY A 730 2.76 -4.98 -14.42
N GLU A 731 2.79 -3.92 -15.23
CA GLU A 731 3.96 -3.60 -16.08
C GLU A 731 5.02 -2.75 -15.35
N LYS A 732 6.29 -3.16 -15.45
CA LYS A 732 7.45 -2.33 -15.04
C LYS A 732 7.74 -1.24 -16.11
N PRO A 733 8.10 0.00 -15.73
CA PRO A 733 8.34 1.06 -16.72
C PRO A 733 9.57 0.80 -17.60
N VAL A 734 9.38 0.71 -18.92
CA VAL A 734 10.48 0.67 -19.89
C VAL A 734 10.91 2.09 -20.26
N ARG A 735 12.20 2.41 -20.11
CA ARG A 735 12.78 3.67 -20.61
C ARG A 735 13.82 3.37 -21.69
N GLY A 736 13.47 3.66 -22.95
CA GLY A 736 14.40 3.57 -24.07
C GLY A 736 15.43 4.69 -24.03
N GLY A 737 16.70 4.37 -24.27
CA GLY A 737 17.77 5.35 -24.41
C GLY A 737 18.00 5.76 -25.86
N PHE A 738 18.28 7.05 -26.09
CA PHE A 738 18.83 7.55 -27.35
C PHE A 738 20.11 8.33 -27.08
N ALA A 739 21.19 7.96 -27.77
CA ALA A 739 22.45 8.69 -27.79
C ALA A 739 22.55 9.50 -29.08
N VAL A 740 23.11 10.72 -28.99
CA VAL A 740 23.57 11.50 -30.15
C VAL A 740 24.95 12.07 -29.85
N GLN A 741 25.84 12.03 -30.84
CA GLN A 741 27.22 12.50 -30.74
C GLN A 741 27.31 14.02 -30.90
N GLY A 742 28.15 14.68 -30.10
CA GLY A 742 28.63 16.04 -30.32
C GLY A 742 30.15 16.05 -30.43
N GLY A 743 30.69 16.15 -31.65
CA GLY A 743 32.13 16.07 -31.90
C GLY A 743 32.86 17.41 -31.76
N ALA A 744 34.04 17.41 -31.14
CA ALA A 744 34.94 18.56 -31.07
C ALA A 744 36.14 18.40 -32.03
N ARG A 745 36.50 19.48 -32.75
CA ARG A 745 37.68 19.54 -33.62
C ARG A 745 38.85 20.24 -32.92
N THR A 746 39.93 19.51 -32.68
CA THR A 746 41.36 19.96 -32.72
C THR A 746 42.25 18.77 -32.33
N GLY A 747 43.39 18.50 -32.96
CA GLY A 747 43.98 19.10 -34.16
C GLY A 747 45.47 18.77 -34.27
N HIS A 748 45.85 17.77 -35.07
CA HIS A 748 47.25 17.37 -35.27
C HIS A 748 47.61 17.10 -36.74
N THR A 749 48.90 17.17 -37.04
CA THR A 749 49.50 17.32 -38.37
C THR A 749 49.80 16.00 -39.07
N SER A 750 49.83 16.05 -40.41
CA SER A 750 50.07 14.89 -41.29
C SER A 750 51.53 14.46 -41.40
N THR A 751 51.79 13.14 -41.51
CA THR A 751 52.99 12.63 -42.20
C THR A 751 52.77 11.24 -42.87
N LEU A 752 52.73 11.22 -44.20
CA LEU A 752 53.19 10.21 -45.19
C LEU A 752 52.85 8.68 -45.13
N LEU A 753 52.46 8.16 -46.32
CA LEU A 753 52.74 6.82 -46.93
C LEU A 753 52.12 5.54 -46.29
N ALA A 754 51.88 4.41 -47.00
CA ALA A 754 51.54 4.14 -48.42
C ALA A 754 51.04 2.67 -48.63
N ILE A 755 50.16 2.46 -49.63
CA ILE A 755 50.10 1.40 -50.70
C ILE A 755 51.01 0.14 -50.51
N PRO A 756 50.61 -1.16 -50.77
CA PRO A 756 49.57 -1.65 -51.72
C PRO A 756 48.70 -2.92 -51.38
N HIS A 757 47.66 -3.12 -52.21
CA HIS A 757 47.21 -4.40 -52.84
C HIS A 757 46.29 -5.46 -52.15
N ASN A 758 45.68 -6.26 -53.03
CA ASN A 758 44.61 -7.27 -52.88
C ASN A 758 45.01 -8.52 -53.70
N PRO A 759 44.61 -9.74 -53.31
CA PRO A 759 43.67 -10.50 -54.16
C PRO A 759 42.64 -11.33 -53.34
N GLY A 760 41.51 -11.80 -53.88
CA GLY A 760 40.97 -11.69 -55.24
C GLY A 760 40.69 -13.04 -55.91
N PHE A 761 39.40 -13.40 -56.08
CA PHE A 761 38.90 -14.44 -57.02
C PHE A 761 37.43 -14.14 -57.40
N ALA A 762 36.94 -14.65 -58.54
CA ALA A 762 35.73 -14.13 -59.22
C ALA A 762 34.99 -15.18 -60.09
N VAL A 763 34.05 -14.69 -60.95
CA VAL A 763 33.17 -15.41 -61.91
C VAL A 763 31.94 -16.05 -61.25
N GLN A 764 30.68 -15.82 -61.66
CA GLN A 764 30.00 -14.85 -62.57
C GLN A 764 28.52 -14.70 -62.07
N GLY A 765 27.58 -13.91 -62.63
CA GLY A 765 27.47 -13.11 -63.86
C GLY A 765 26.18 -13.46 -64.64
N GLY A 766 25.34 -12.53 -65.15
CA GLY A 766 25.41 -11.07 -65.11
C GLY A 766 24.28 -10.38 -65.93
N ALA A 767 24.44 -9.07 -66.21
CA ALA A 767 23.56 -8.17 -66.99
C ALA A 767 22.20 -7.78 -66.34
N ARG A 768 21.66 -6.56 -66.48
CA ARG A 768 22.14 -5.32 -67.18
C ARG A 768 21.46 -4.05 -66.58
N THR A 769 22.18 -2.92 -66.55
CA THR A 769 21.75 -1.48 -66.64
C THR A 769 20.31 -1.05 -66.29
N GLY A 770 20.02 0.03 -65.54
CA GLY A 770 20.85 1.06 -64.87
C GLY A 770 20.34 2.51 -65.11
N HIS A 771 20.53 3.42 -64.13
CA HIS A 771 20.25 4.90 -64.18
C HIS A 771 18.75 5.32 -64.27
N THR A 772 18.25 6.50 -63.83
CA THR A 772 18.73 7.62 -62.96
C THR A 772 17.54 8.53 -62.52
N SER A 773 17.66 9.21 -61.37
CA SER A 773 17.53 10.67 -61.08
C SER A 773 16.51 11.56 -61.88
N THR A 774 15.86 12.63 -61.34
CA THR A 774 15.97 13.38 -60.05
C THR A 774 14.89 14.49 -59.89
N LEU A 775 14.78 15.06 -58.67
CA LEU A 775 14.23 16.39 -58.25
C LEU A 775 12.74 16.74 -58.59
N LEU A 776 11.86 17.24 -57.70
CA LEU A 776 11.80 18.39 -56.74
C LEU A 776 11.28 19.72 -57.33
N ALA A 777 10.09 20.18 -56.89
CA ALA A 777 9.82 21.50 -56.28
C ALA A 777 8.31 21.88 -56.11
N ILE A 778 7.92 22.13 -54.84
CA ILE A 778 6.97 23.12 -54.23
C ILE A 778 6.53 24.37 -55.06
N PRO A 779 5.58 25.23 -54.58
CA PRO A 779 4.43 25.05 -53.64
C PRO A 779 3.11 25.77 -54.09
N HIS A 780 1.96 25.56 -53.39
CA HIS A 780 1.07 26.65 -52.85
C HIS A 780 -0.20 26.16 -52.11
N ASN A 781 -0.72 27.02 -51.23
CA ASN A 781 -2.04 27.04 -50.55
C ASN A 781 -2.83 28.27 -51.11
N PRO A 782 -4.08 28.66 -50.73
CA PRO A 782 -5.06 28.13 -49.76
C PRO A 782 -6.54 28.10 -50.30
N GLY A 783 -7.56 28.01 -49.43
CA GLY A 783 -8.92 28.52 -49.74
C GLY A 783 -10.11 27.91 -48.96
N TYR A 784 -10.91 28.73 -48.26
CA TYR A 784 -12.18 28.37 -47.60
C TYR A 784 -13.40 28.69 -48.50
N ALA A 785 -14.53 27.95 -48.38
CA ALA A 785 -15.84 28.49 -47.91
C ALA A 785 -17.10 27.61 -48.20
N VAL A 786 -17.85 27.29 -47.12
CA VAL A 786 -19.32 27.44 -46.90
C VAL A 786 -20.32 27.25 -48.07
N GLN A 787 -21.32 26.34 -47.95
CA GLN A 787 -22.76 26.63 -47.60
C GLN A 787 -23.68 25.37 -47.72
N ALA A 788 -25.00 25.50 -47.47
CA ALA A 788 -25.93 24.40 -47.17
C ALA A 788 -27.05 24.15 -48.23
N ALA A 789 -27.74 23.01 -48.15
CA ALA A 789 -29.00 22.68 -48.86
C ALA A 789 -29.85 21.66 -48.06
N ALA A 790 -31.14 21.47 -48.41
CA ALA A 790 -32.12 20.71 -47.62
C ALA A 790 -33.05 19.77 -48.44
N ILE A 791 -33.84 18.98 -47.70
CA ILE A 791 -34.81 17.90 -48.05
C ILE A 791 -35.68 18.10 -49.31
N PRO A 792 -36.09 17.00 -49.99
CA PRO A 792 -37.54 16.67 -50.05
C PRO A 792 -37.89 15.15 -49.89
N HIS A 793 -39.18 14.79 -49.98
CA HIS A 793 -39.80 13.62 -49.30
C HIS A 793 -40.68 12.70 -50.21
N ASN A 794 -40.66 11.38 -49.96
CA ASN A 794 -41.78 10.39 -50.17
C ASN A 794 -42.25 10.07 -51.63
N PRO A 795 -43.23 9.15 -51.93
CA PRO A 795 -44.18 8.40 -51.06
C PRO A 795 -44.47 6.88 -51.33
N GLY A 796 -45.08 6.20 -50.33
CA GLY A 796 -46.09 5.11 -50.49
C GLY A 796 -45.62 3.63 -50.51
N LEU A 797 -46.47 2.61 -50.26
CA LEU A 797 -47.82 2.55 -49.64
C LEU A 797 -48.18 1.10 -49.18
N GLN A 798 -48.88 0.94 -48.02
CA GLN A 798 -49.76 -0.17 -47.56
C GLN A 798 -49.53 -1.66 -47.97
N SER A 799 -49.39 -2.56 -46.97
CA SER A 799 -50.42 -3.60 -46.62
C SER A 799 -50.00 -4.56 -45.48
N HIS A 800 -51.00 -5.22 -44.87
CA HIS A 800 -50.95 -6.21 -43.76
C HIS A 800 -51.65 -7.53 -44.23
N PRO A 801 -51.70 -8.68 -43.49
CA PRO A 801 -51.51 -8.88 -42.04
C PRO A 801 -50.78 -10.17 -41.52
N ARG A 802 -50.50 -10.13 -40.20
CA ARG A 802 -50.49 -11.16 -39.12
C ARG A 802 -50.94 -12.63 -39.48
N LEU A 803 -50.50 -13.70 -38.81
CA LEU A 803 -50.72 -14.02 -37.36
C LEU A 803 -50.05 -15.36 -36.90
N ARG A 804 -49.64 -15.44 -35.61
CA ARG A 804 -49.49 -16.62 -34.68
C ARG A 804 -48.94 -18.00 -35.15
N GLY A 805 -48.04 -18.58 -34.34
CA GLY A 805 -47.96 -20.06 -34.17
C GLY A 805 -46.70 -20.63 -33.46
N TYR A 806 -46.78 -20.91 -32.16
CA TYR A 806 -45.99 -22.00 -31.51
C TYR A 806 -46.77 -23.32 -31.65
N PRO A 807 -46.11 -24.50 -31.78
CA PRO A 807 -45.83 -25.32 -30.59
C PRO A 807 -44.47 -26.08 -30.67
N ALA A 808 -44.28 -27.12 -29.83
CA ALA A 808 -42.99 -27.76 -29.56
C ALA A 808 -42.93 -29.27 -29.89
N ALA A 809 -41.70 -29.80 -29.86
CA ALA A 809 -41.27 -31.17 -29.54
C ALA A 809 -41.84 -32.40 -30.30
N ALA A 810 -40.93 -33.16 -30.94
CA ALA A 810 -41.04 -34.61 -31.15
C ALA A 810 -39.66 -35.25 -31.43
N ILE A 811 -39.49 -36.53 -31.06
CA ILE A 811 -38.33 -37.40 -31.36
C ILE A 811 -38.75 -38.40 -32.45
N PRO A 812 -37.85 -38.85 -33.36
CA PRO A 812 -37.71 -40.31 -33.50
C PRO A 812 -36.30 -40.85 -33.88
N HIS A 813 -35.93 -41.94 -33.19
CA HIS A 813 -35.23 -43.16 -33.64
C HIS A 813 -34.09 -43.16 -34.70
N ASN A 814 -32.89 -43.45 -34.17
CA ASN A 814 -31.94 -44.51 -34.59
C ASN A 814 -32.41 -45.60 -35.60
N PRO A 815 -31.58 -45.92 -36.62
CA PRO A 815 -31.46 -47.23 -37.26
C PRO A 815 -30.07 -47.88 -37.06
N GLY A 816 -29.94 -49.21 -37.22
CA GLY A 816 -28.62 -49.89 -37.09
C GLY A 816 -28.51 -51.29 -37.72
N PHE A 817 -27.32 -51.89 -37.54
CA PHE A 817 -26.87 -53.25 -37.92
C PHE A 817 -26.58 -53.61 -39.39
N GLN A 818 -25.29 -53.90 -39.68
CA GLN A 818 -24.70 -55.15 -40.24
C GLN A 818 -23.27 -54.84 -40.76
N GLY A 819 -22.24 -55.70 -40.68
CA GLY A 819 -22.07 -57.04 -40.08
C GLY A 819 -20.58 -57.48 -40.07
N GLN A 820 -20.24 -58.67 -39.52
CA GLN A 820 -18.87 -59.27 -39.49
C GLN A 820 -18.66 -60.35 -40.58
N PRO A 821 -17.41 -60.79 -40.87
CA PRO A 821 -16.98 -62.13 -40.40
C PRO A 821 -15.46 -62.40 -40.17
N GLY A 822 -15.10 -63.06 -39.05
CA GLY A 822 -13.90 -63.93 -38.85
C GLY A 822 -12.47 -63.31 -38.88
N LEU A 823 -11.38 -64.02 -38.52
CA LEU A 823 -11.17 -65.25 -37.70
C LEU A 823 -9.65 -65.42 -37.35
N HIS A 824 -9.31 -66.35 -36.44
CA HIS A 824 -7.95 -66.71 -35.90
C HIS A 824 -7.26 -65.66 -34.97
N GLY A 825 -6.47 -66.04 -33.94
CA GLY A 825 -6.20 -67.37 -33.35
C GLY A 825 -5.22 -67.33 -32.16
N TYR A 826 -5.37 -68.24 -31.17
CA TYR A 826 -4.51 -68.39 -29.97
C TYR A 826 -3.44 -69.51 -30.15
N PRO A 827 -2.33 -69.48 -29.37
CA PRO A 827 -2.24 -70.18 -28.07
C PRO A 827 -1.82 -69.21 -26.92
N GLY A 828 -1.85 -69.52 -25.61
CA GLY A 828 -1.97 -70.79 -24.88
C GLY A 828 -0.60 -71.22 -24.30
N GLY A 829 -0.42 -71.53 -23.01
CA GLY A 829 -1.31 -71.48 -21.83
C GLY A 829 -0.68 -72.12 -20.58
N GLY A 830 -1.35 -72.04 -19.42
CA GLY A 830 -0.97 -72.68 -18.15
C GLY A 830 -0.19 -71.79 -17.16
N GLY A 831 -0.25 -71.97 -15.84
CA GLY A 831 -1.12 -72.85 -15.04
C GLY A 831 -0.38 -73.59 -13.91
N GLY A 832 -0.65 -73.28 -12.65
CA GLY A 832 -0.10 -74.02 -11.50
C GLY A 832 -0.40 -73.41 -10.13
N TYR A 833 -1.29 -74.03 -9.37
CA TYR A 833 -1.43 -73.84 -7.92
C TYR A 833 -0.60 -74.90 -7.19
N PHE A 834 0.04 -74.54 -6.08
CA PHE A 834 0.18 -75.42 -4.90
C PHE A 834 0.41 -74.58 -3.64
N ALA A 835 -0.09 -75.05 -2.51
CA ALA A 835 0.05 -74.38 -1.21
C ALA A 835 0.68 -75.34 -0.19
N HIS A 836 1.57 -74.84 0.67
CA HIS A 836 1.94 -75.47 1.94
C HIS A 836 2.48 -74.44 2.94
N ALA A 837 2.19 -74.67 4.22
CA ALA A 837 2.68 -73.97 5.41
C ALA A 837 2.45 -74.90 6.63
N PRO A 838 3.00 -74.61 7.84
CA PRO A 838 4.07 -73.68 8.19
C PRO A 838 5.35 -74.45 8.65
N PRO A 839 6.33 -73.80 9.31
CA PRO A 839 6.30 -73.77 10.79
C PRO A 839 6.56 -72.35 11.36
N ALA A 840 6.68 -72.24 12.69
CA ALA A 840 6.51 -70.97 13.42
C ALA A 840 7.73 -70.53 14.27
N ALA A 841 7.71 -69.24 14.63
CA ALA A 841 8.46 -68.54 15.69
C ALA A 841 9.99 -68.35 15.53
N GLY A 842 10.46 -67.12 15.82
CA GLY A 842 11.87 -66.74 15.90
C GLY A 842 12.07 -65.22 15.86
N ASP A 843 12.47 -64.62 16.99
CA ASP A 843 12.62 -63.16 17.16
C ASP A 843 13.99 -62.59 16.75
N VAL A 844 13.96 -61.31 16.39
CA VAL A 844 14.97 -60.24 16.47
C VAL A 844 16.42 -60.62 16.88
N PHE A 845 17.35 -60.47 15.93
CA PHE A 845 18.83 -60.39 16.07
C PHE A 845 19.36 -59.75 14.75
N GLN A 846 20.29 -58.78 14.62
CA GLN A 846 21.56 -58.41 15.31
C GLN A 846 22.49 -59.59 15.57
N PRO A 847 23.73 -59.63 15.06
CA PRO A 847 24.90 -59.57 15.96
C PRO A 847 26.14 -58.92 15.26
N ILE A 848 27.41 -58.90 15.71
CA ILE A 848 28.21 -59.64 16.72
C ILE A 848 29.15 -58.69 17.51
N LEU A 849 29.31 -59.00 18.81
CA LEU A 849 30.38 -58.77 19.82
C LEU A 849 31.72 -58.04 19.43
N ALA A 850 32.48 -57.43 20.38
CA ALA A 850 32.72 -57.91 21.75
C ALA A 850 33.15 -56.89 22.84
N SER A 851 32.79 -57.25 24.09
CA SER A 851 33.46 -56.99 25.40
C SER A 851 33.55 -55.56 26.03
N ARG A 852 33.32 -55.56 27.35
CA ARG A 852 33.25 -54.48 28.38
C ARG A 852 34.54 -54.53 29.29
N PRO A 853 34.83 -53.68 30.33
CA PRO A 853 33.85 -53.07 31.26
C PRO A 853 34.14 -51.76 32.08
N ARG A 854 33.02 -51.14 32.55
CA ARG A 854 32.71 -50.51 33.87
C ARG A 854 33.54 -49.38 34.57
N THR A 855 32.76 -48.39 35.04
CA THR A 855 32.82 -47.62 36.32
C THR A 855 33.83 -46.46 36.50
N SER A 856 33.71 -45.73 37.63
CA SER A 856 33.89 -44.27 37.75
C SER A 856 34.67 -43.79 38.99
N LEU A 857 35.47 -42.71 38.84
CA LEU A 857 35.81 -41.56 39.75
C LEU A 857 36.04 -41.77 41.28
N PRO A 858 36.86 -40.96 42.01
CA PRO A 858 37.51 -39.67 41.68
C PRO A 858 38.98 -39.46 42.21
N ASN A 859 39.45 -38.19 42.22
CA ASN A 859 40.43 -37.52 43.13
C ASN A 859 41.93 -37.28 42.74
N LEU A 860 42.46 -36.19 43.31
CA LEU A 860 43.76 -35.49 43.10
C LEU A 860 44.96 -36.14 43.83
N ARG A 861 46.21 -35.73 43.48
CA ARG A 861 47.20 -35.06 44.39
C ARG A 861 48.54 -34.62 43.72
N TYR A 862 48.96 -33.34 43.92
CA TYR A 862 50.34 -32.80 44.25
C TYR A 862 51.59 -33.13 43.35
N PHE A 863 52.65 -32.29 43.17
CA PHE A 863 52.96 -30.85 43.42
C PHE A 863 54.35 -30.41 42.82
N LEU A 864 54.45 -29.21 42.21
CA LEU A 864 55.61 -28.25 42.17
C LEU A 864 57.03 -28.72 41.66
N PRO A 865 58.15 -27.93 41.78
CA PRO A 865 58.50 -26.82 40.84
C PRO A 865 60.01 -26.73 40.42
N ILE A 866 60.37 -25.87 39.43
CA ILE A 866 61.77 -25.39 39.19
C ILE A 866 61.79 -23.90 38.75
N ASP A 867 62.88 -23.20 39.10
CA ASP A 867 63.32 -21.82 38.77
C ASP A 867 64.89 -21.87 38.67
N VAL A 868 65.74 -20.92 38.24
CA VAL A 868 65.73 -19.43 38.17
C VAL A 868 66.58 -18.90 36.99
N ASN A 869 66.32 -17.65 36.57
CA ASN A 869 67.11 -16.72 35.74
C ASN A 869 68.61 -16.99 35.47
N ASN A 870 69.08 -16.66 34.25
CA ASN A 870 70.32 -15.86 34.09
C ASN A 870 70.35 -15.05 32.76
N VAL A 871 71.28 -14.09 32.63
CA VAL A 871 71.16 -12.91 31.73
C VAL A 871 72.38 -12.70 30.81
N SER A 872 72.16 -12.37 29.52
CA SER A 872 72.88 -11.31 28.76
C SER A 872 72.34 -11.11 27.34
N PRO A 873 72.41 -9.89 26.75
CA PRO A 873 71.78 -9.57 25.47
C PRO A 873 72.69 -9.70 24.24
N THR A 874 72.07 -9.80 23.07
CA THR A 874 72.69 -9.43 21.78
C THR A 874 71.69 -8.60 20.99
N ILE A 875 72.11 -7.42 20.51
CA ILE A 875 71.25 -6.54 19.72
C ILE A 875 71.17 -7.09 18.29
N LEU A 876 70.01 -7.64 17.95
CA LEU A 876 69.57 -7.80 16.56
C LEU A 876 68.47 -6.79 16.30
N SER A 877 68.59 -6.06 15.20
CA SER A 877 67.62 -5.05 14.79
C SER A 877 66.28 -5.70 14.47
N ALA A 878 65.30 -5.54 15.35
CA ALA A 878 63.92 -5.88 15.05
C ALA A 878 63.43 -5.02 13.88
N THR A 879 63.04 -5.67 12.78
CA THR A 879 62.18 -5.06 11.77
C THR A 879 60.91 -4.56 12.46
N PRO A 880 60.38 -3.37 12.11
CA PRO A 880 59.19 -2.84 12.76
C PRO A 880 58.03 -3.82 12.59
N SER A 881 57.50 -4.32 13.71
CA SER A 881 56.25 -5.06 13.72
C SER A 881 55.15 -4.09 13.29
N THR A 882 54.75 -4.14 12.02
CA THR A 882 53.54 -3.44 11.55
C THR A 882 52.38 -3.87 12.42
N ALA A 883 51.78 -2.92 13.14
CA ALA A 883 50.59 -3.19 13.92
C ALA A 883 49.52 -3.81 12.99
N PRO A 884 48.74 -4.80 13.47
CA PRO A 884 47.69 -5.40 12.66
C PRO A 884 46.75 -4.29 12.19
N VAL A 885 46.60 -4.17 10.87
CA VAL A 885 45.68 -3.22 10.26
C VAL A 885 44.28 -3.47 10.82
N SER A 886 43.62 -2.40 11.26
CA SER A 886 42.23 -2.44 11.70
C SER A 886 41.40 -1.38 10.98
N TYR A 887 40.10 -1.63 10.93
CA TYR A 887 39.12 -0.82 10.24
C TYR A 887 37.97 -0.47 11.17
N ARG A 888 37.78 0.82 11.41
CA ARG A 888 36.73 1.32 12.29
C ARG A 888 35.38 1.34 11.59
N PHE A 889 34.47 0.50 12.07
CA PHE A 889 33.06 0.54 11.69
C PHE A 889 32.27 1.44 12.63
N LEU A 890 31.13 1.93 12.15
CA LEU A 890 30.22 2.81 12.85
C LEU A 890 28.81 2.21 12.79
N LEU A 891 28.22 1.93 13.95
CA LEU A 891 26.83 1.53 14.11
C LEU A 891 26.04 2.72 14.66
N LYS A 892 25.07 3.21 13.89
CA LYS A 892 24.29 4.41 14.26
C LYS A 892 23.42 4.12 15.48
N GLY A 893 23.35 5.08 16.42
CA GLY A 893 22.41 5.01 17.53
C GLY A 893 20.97 5.33 17.08
N ASP A 894 20.01 5.13 17.97
CA ASP A 894 18.70 5.78 17.87
C ASP A 894 18.85 7.32 17.91
N SER A 895 17.82 8.03 17.47
CA SER A 895 17.64 9.46 17.21
C SER A 895 18.20 10.50 18.21
N GLN A 896 18.69 10.10 19.39
CA GLN A 896 19.35 10.98 20.37
C GLN A 896 20.66 10.39 20.96
N ALA A 897 21.06 9.19 20.55
CA ALA A 897 22.24 8.49 21.07
C ALA A 897 23.47 8.68 20.18
N LEU A 898 24.67 8.56 20.78
CA LEU A 898 25.92 8.56 20.04
C LEU A 898 26.10 7.22 19.31
N PRO A 899 26.71 7.22 18.11
CA PRO A 899 27.00 5.97 17.42
C PRO A 899 28.01 5.13 18.21
N LEU A 900 27.87 3.81 18.12
CA LEU A 900 28.89 2.88 18.59
C LEU A 900 29.94 2.70 17.50
N CYS A 901 31.20 2.54 17.89
CA CYS A 901 32.29 2.24 16.97
C CYS A 901 33.16 1.10 17.48
N PHE A 902 33.65 0.29 16.54
CA PHE A 902 34.44 -0.91 16.82
C PHE A 902 35.40 -1.17 15.67
N ASP A 903 36.53 -1.80 15.98
CA ASP A 903 37.60 -2.04 15.02
C ASP A 903 37.60 -3.52 14.57
N VAL A 904 37.57 -3.74 13.25
CA VAL A 904 37.61 -5.06 12.61
C VAL A 904 39.02 -5.30 12.02
N PRO A 905 39.63 -6.50 12.18
CA PRO A 905 40.94 -6.80 11.59
C PRO A 905 40.96 -6.72 10.06
N GLY A 906 42.10 -6.33 9.49
CA GLY A 906 42.31 -6.24 8.06
C GLY A 906 42.48 -7.57 7.33
N ASP A 907 42.43 -7.52 6.00
CA ASP A 907 42.29 -8.67 5.08
C ASP A 907 41.08 -9.60 5.36
N THR A 908 40.19 -9.23 6.28
CA THR A 908 38.94 -9.94 6.56
C THR A 908 37.95 -9.78 5.41
N ARG A 909 37.28 -10.89 5.05
CA ARG A 909 36.08 -10.90 4.19
C ARG A 909 34.84 -10.95 5.07
N LEU A 910 33.84 -10.13 4.77
CA LEU A 910 32.65 -9.92 5.58
C LEU A 910 31.36 -10.18 4.81
N LYS A 911 30.40 -10.87 5.44
CA LYS A 911 28.98 -10.98 5.04
C LYS A 911 28.30 -9.63 5.31
N LEU A 912 28.13 -8.83 4.26
CA LEU A 912 27.56 -7.48 4.37
C LEU A 912 26.04 -7.53 4.40
N PHE A 913 25.44 -8.34 3.55
CA PHE A 913 24.00 -8.53 3.46
C PHE A 913 23.70 -9.94 2.96
N HIS A 914 22.69 -10.60 3.51
CA HIS A 914 22.20 -11.89 3.04
C HIS A 914 20.69 -11.97 3.19
N HIS A 915 20.00 -12.37 2.13
CA HIS A 915 18.55 -12.54 2.10
C HIS A 915 18.25 -13.98 1.66
N PRO A 916 18.01 -14.91 2.60
CA PRO A 916 18.03 -16.34 2.32
C PRO A 916 16.92 -16.77 1.35
N ASN A 917 15.70 -16.24 1.50
CA ASN A 917 14.56 -16.56 0.62
C ASN A 917 14.80 -16.22 -0.87
N ARG A 918 15.72 -15.29 -1.16
CA ARG A 918 16.02 -14.83 -2.52
C ARG A 918 17.40 -15.27 -2.99
N GLU A 919 18.08 -16.13 -2.21
CA GLU A 919 19.41 -16.68 -2.48
C GLU A 919 20.46 -15.60 -2.83
N LEU A 920 20.25 -14.40 -2.26
CA LEU A 920 21.07 -13.23 -2.44
C LEU A 920 22.08 -13.13 -1.29
N SER A 921 23.36 -13.00 -1.61
CA SER A 921 24.39 -12.58 -0.66
C SER A 921 25.26 -11.48 -1.25
N VAL A 922 25.71 -10.58 -0.38
CA VAL A 922 26.61 -9.48 -0.71
C VAL A 922 27.74 -9.48 0.31
N ASN A 923 28.95 -9.59 -0.22
CA ASN A 923 30.16 -9.97 0.49
C ASN A 923 31.25 -8.95 0.16
N GLY A 924 32.01 -8.48 1.16
CA GLY A 924 33.04 -7.45 0.97
C GLY A 924 34.39 -7.90 1.51
N ALA A 925 35.45 -7.72 0.73
CA ALA A 925 36.81 -7.85 1.25
C ALA A 925 37.36 -6.47 1.58
N LEU A 926 37.80 -6.31 2.83
CA LEU A 926 38.56 -5.14 3.25
C LEU A 926 39.91 -5.10 2.54
N ALA A 927 40.51 -3.91 2.46
CA ALA A 927 41.87 -3.78 1.95
C ALA A 927 42.91 -4.38 2.95
N SER A 928 44.18 -4.37 2.54
CA SER A 928 45.33 -4.76 3.37
C SER A 928 45.97 -3.56 4.11
N GLU A 929 45.39 -2.36 4.05
CA GLU A 929 46.00 -1.09 4.46
C GLU A 929 44.98 -0.18 5.17
N ALA A 930 45.30 0.22 6.41
CA ALA A 930 44.32 0.75 7.37
C ALA A 930 43.49 1.96 6.91
N ASN A 931 42.26 2.04 7.47
CA ASN A 931 41.29 3.14 7.29
C ASN A 931 40.80 3.41 5.85
N ARG A 932 41.03 2.46 4.94
CA ARG A 932 40.37 2.29 3.63
C ARG A 932 39.16 1.33 3.77
N GLY A 933 38.16 1.43 2.91
CA GLY A 933 36.97 0.56 2.96
C GLY A 933 37.15 -0.77 2.23
N PHE A 934 36.09 -1.21 1.53
CA PHE A 934 36.10 -2.45 0.78
C PHE A 934 36.85 -2.29 -0.55
N LYS A 935 37.79 -3.19 -0.83
CA LYS A 935 38.57 -3.22 -2.09
C LYS A 935 37.80 -3.84 -3.24
N ILE A 936 36.84 -4.69 -2.91
CA ILE A 936 35.97 -5.43 -3.82
C ILE A 936 34.71 -5.84 -3.05
N ILE A 937 33.56 -5.79 -3.73
CA ILE A 937 32.29 -6.29 -3.23
C ILE A 937 31.75 -7.31 -4.23
N GLY A 938 31.58 -8.56 -3.78
CA GLY A 938 30.93 -9.64 -4.52
C GLY A 938 29.44 -9.67 -4.23
N ILE A 939 28.62 -9.91 -5.26
CA ILE A 939 27.17 -10.10 -5.17
C ILE A 939 26.83 -11.42 -5.86
N HIS A 940 26.16 -12.32 -5.14
CA HIS A 940 25.75 -13.64 -5.61
C HIS A 940 24.22 -13.72 -5.68
N LEU A 941 23.68 -14.37 -6.73
CA LEU A 941 22.25 -14.61 -6.93
C LEU A 941 21.96 -16.05 -7.35
N LYS A 942 20.71 -16.47 -7.13
CA LYS A 942 20.08 -17.77 -7.45
C LYS A 942 20.48 -18.46 -8.77
N ASN A 943 20.82 -17.68 -9.81
CA ASN A 943 21.03 -18.16 -11.18
C ASN A 943 22.52 -18.35 -11.55
N ASP A 944 23.37 -18.78 -10.61
CA ASP A 944 24.84 -18.85 -10.74
C ASP A 944 25.47 -17.56 -11.34
N GLN A 945 24.87 -16.41 -10.99
CA GLN A 945 25.36 -15.08 -11.38
C GLN A 945 26.14 -14.49 -10.21
N TYR A 946 27.42 -14.22 -10.48
CA TYR A 946 28.34 -13.61 -9.53
C TYR A 946 28.91 -12.32 -10.14
N VAL A 947 28.71 -11.20 -9.45
CA VAL A 947 29.12 -9.86 -9.88
C VAL A 947 30.13 -9.33 -8.89
N GLU A 948 31.33 -8.98 -9.37
CA GLU A 948 32.35 -8.31 -8.56
C GLU A 948 32.41 -6.83 -8.94
N ILE A 949 32.27 -5.97 -7.94
CA ILE A 949 32.41 -4.53 -8.08
C ILE A 949 33.76 -4.12 -7.48
N HIS A 950 34.56 -3.44 -8.29
CA HIS A 950 35.77 -2.70 -7.88
C HIS A 950 35.51 -1.19 -8.08
N PRO A 951 36.25 -0.28 -7.42
CA PRO A 951 36.10 1.16 -7.62
C PRO A 951 36.08 1.59 -9.11
N SER A 952 36.97 1.04 -9.92
CA SER A 952 37.15 1.43 -11.33
C SER A 952 36.46 0.54 -12.37
N ARG A 953 35.79 -0.56 -11.99
CA ARG A 953 35.22 -1.55 -12.94
C ARG A 953 34.25 -2.54 -12.31
N ILE A 954 33.34 -3.07 -13.12
CA ILE A 954 32.46 -4.21 -12.79
C ILE A 954 32.92 -5.43 -13.57
N HIS A 955 33.06 -6.58 -12.90
CA HIS A 955 33.22 -7.89 -13.53
C HIS A 955 31.97 -8.74 -13.34
N VAL A 956 31.63 -9.53 -14.36
CA VAL A 956 30.50 -10.47 -14.30
C VAL A 956 30.97 -11.86 -14.69
N LYS A 957 30.63 -12.83 -13.87
CA LYS A 957 30.90 -14.25 -14.07
C LYS A 957 29.55 -15.01 -14.07
N LYS A 958 29.34 -15.83 -15.09
CA LYS A 958 28.20 -16.75 -15.20
C LYS A 958 28.69 -18.20 -15.12
N ALA A 959 27.78 -19.14 -14.84
CA ALA A 959 28.04 -20.59 -14.72
C ALA A 959 28.99 -21.17 -15.79
N GLU A 960 28.85 -20.75 -17.05
CA GLU A 960 29.60 -21.25 -18.20
C GLU A 960 31.05 -20.71 -18.29
N GLY A 961 31.53 -19.97 -17.29
CA GLY A 961 32.90 -19.46 -17.22
C GLY A 961 33.20 -18.25 -18.10
N VAL A 962 32.21 -17.74 -18.84
CA VAL A 962 32.34 -16.53 -19.66
C VAL A 962 32.52 -15.30 -18.74
N LEU A 963 33.68 -14.66 -18.84
CA LEU A 963 34.02 -13.44 -18.11
C LEU A 963 33.62 -12.21 -18.94
N ILE A 964 32.61 -11.45 -18.50
CA ILE A 964 32.18 -10.22 -19.18
C ILE A 964 32.70 -9.02 -18.39
N GLN A 965 33.76 -8.38 -18.90
CA GLN A 965 34.20 -7.07 -18.44
C GLN A 965 33.29 -6.00 -19.07
N THR A 966 32.49 -5.31 -18.24
CA THR A 966 31.44 -4.40 -18.74
C THR A 966 31.78 -2.95 -18.38
N ALA A 967 31.51 -2.01 -19.29
CA ALA A 967 31.69 -0.58 -19.05
C ALA A 967 30.51 -0.02 -18.23
N SER A 968 30.83 0.54 -17.05
CA SER A 968 30.00 1.28 -16.07
C SER A 968 28.64 0.71 -15.60
N HIS A 969 27.95 -0.13 -16.35
CA HIS A 969 26.61 -0.62 -16.00
C HIS A 969 26.45 -2.11 -16.34
N LEU A 970 25.62 -2.79 -15.55
CA LEU A 970 25.14 -4.15 -15.78
C LEU A 970 23.62 -4.16 -15.67
N LEU A 971 22.96 -4.77 -16.65
CA LEU A 971 21.53 -5.03 -16.65
C LEU A 971 21.30 -6.51 -16.97
N THR A 972 20.81 -7.27 -15.99
CA THR A 972 20.27 -8.62 -16.20
C THR A 972 18.81 -8.66 -15.75
N ALA A 973 18.14 -9.81 -15.89
CA ALA A 973 16.76 -9.96 -15.39
C ALA A 973 16.68 -9.89 -13.85
N ASP A 974 17.77 -10.29 -13.17
CA ASP A 974 17.81 -10.54 -11.73
C ASP A 974 18.51 -9.40 -10.95
N ILE A 975 19.53 -8.79 -11.56
CA ILE A 975 20.34 -7.71 -10.96
C ILE A 975 20.55 -6.55 -11.93
N THR A 976 20.40 -5.34 -11.40
CA THR A 976 20.83 -4.09 -12.03
C THR A 976 21.98 -3.49 -11.22
N VAL A 977 23.07 -3.10 -11.88
CA VAL A 977 24.16 -2.29 -11.29
C VAL A 977 24.42 -1.11 -12.20
N ILE A 978 24.27 0.12 -11.69
CA ILE A 978 24.46 1.35 -12.45
C ILE A 978 25.56 2.17 -11.78
N GLY A 979 26.78 2.10 -12.32
CA GLY A 979 27.85 3.03 -11.95
C GLY A 979 27.51 4.45 -12.41
N ARG A 980 27.70 5.43 -11.51
CA ARG A 980 27.68 6.87 -11.78
C ARG A 980 29.01 7.47 -11.32
N ASP A 981 29.16 8.79 -11.39
CA ASP A 981 30.29 9.45 -10.74
C ASP A 981 30.25 9.18 -9.23
N LYS A 982 31.29 8.52 -8.73
CA LYS A 982 31.50 8.13 -7.32
C LYS A 982 30.46 7.22 -6.65
N GLU A 983 29.64 6.49 -7.39
CA GLU A 983 28.76 5.46 -6.81
C GLU A 983 28.38 4.32 -7.77
N PHE A 984 28.00 3.15 -7.24
CA PHE A 984 27.28 2.11 -7.95
C PHE A 984 25.90 1.89 -7.31
N ASP A 985 24.84 2.14 -8.07
CA ASP A 985 23.45 1.92 -7.67
C ASP A 985 23.04 0.48 -8.02
N VAL A 986 22.92 -0.37 -7.00
CA VAL A 986 22.63 -1.81 -7.09
C VAL A 986 21.17 -2.04 -6.72
N ALA A 987 20.41 -2.68 -7.60
CA ALA A 987 19.03 -3.09 -7.35
C ALA A 987 18.83 -4.58 -7.66
N VAL A 988 18.25 -5.31 -6.68
CA VAL A 988 17.89 -6.73 -6.78
C VAL A 988 16.50 -6.92 -6.18
N GLY A 989 15.50 -7.19 -7.03
CA GLY A 989 14.09 -7.21 -6.61
C GLY A 989 13.61 -5.84 -6.12
N ASP A 990 13.19 -5.77 -4.85
CA ASP A 990 12.84 -4.55 -4.11
C ASP A 990 14.03 -3.91 -3.36
N THR A 991 15.16 -4.62 -3.27
CA THR A 991 16.28 -4.26 -2.41
C THR A 991 17.21 -3.35 -3.20
N ARG A 992 17.46 -2.14 -2.68
CA ARG A 992 18.33 -1.15 -3.33
C ARG A 992 19.45 -0.72 -2.41
N MET A 993 20.67 -0.87 -2.90
CA MET A 993 21.91 -0.55 -2.21
C MET A 993 22.77 0.36 -3.08
N VAL A 994 23.30 1.43 -2.50
CA VAL A 994 24.26 2.31 -3.17
C VAL A 994 25.63 2.04 -2.59
N ILE A 995 26.58 1.67 -3.44
CA ILE A 995 27.98 1.49 -3.08
C ILE A 995 28.71 2.78 -3.44
N LEU A 996 28.98 3.61 -2.43
CA LEU A 996 29.72 4.86 -2.59
C LEU A 996 31.20 4.56 -2.86
N ILE A 997 31.82 5.33 -3.75
CA ILE A 997 33.26 5.29 -4.03
C ILE A 997 33.91 6.48 -3.31
N HIS A 998 34.73 6.18 -2.32
CA HIS A 998 35.47 7.16 -1.53
C HIS A 998 36.94 7.13 -1.91
N GLN A 999 37.61 8.28 -1.83
CA GLN A 999 39.05 8.39 -2.09
C GLN A 999 39.78 8.88 -0.83
N ARG A 1000 40.84 8.18 -0.43
CA ARG A 1000 41.73 8.57 0.68
C ARG A 1000 43.19 8.25 0.32
N ASP A 1001 44.08 9.21 0.57
CA ASP A 1001 45.52 9.09 0.32
C ASP A 1001 45.86 8.70 -1.12
N GLY A 1002 45.03 9.15 -2.08
CA GLY A 1002 45.13 8.86 -3.51
C GLY A 1002 44.32 7.65 -3.98
N GLU A 1003 44.09 6.66 -3.12
CA GLU A 1003 43.45 5.39 -3.46
C GLU A 1003 41.92 5.43 -3.28
N GLU A 1004 41.20 4.70 -4.15
CA GLU A 1004 39.74 4.57 -4.09
C GLU A 1004 39.29 3.29 -3.37
N PHE A 1005 38.17 3.36 -2.67
CA PHE A 1005 37.54 2.21 -2.01
C PHE A 1005 36.01 2.30 -2.00
N LEU A 1006 35.37 1.16 -1.81
CA LEU A 1006 33.92 1.01 -1.81
C LEU A 1006 33.35 1.09 -0.39
N TRP A 1007 32.17 1.70 -0.25
CA TRP A 1007 31.36 1.65 0.97
C TRP A 1007 29.87 1.42 0.65
N PRO A 1008 29.32 0.23 0.98
CA PRO A 1008 27.93 -0.13 0.67
C PRO A 1008 26.95 0.47 1.68
N VAL A 1009 25.82 0.96 1.16
CA VAL A 1009 24.75 1.60 1.95
C VAL A 1009 23.39 1.09 1.46
N LEU A 1010 22.62 0.45 2.35
CA LEU A 1010 21.26 0.04 2.04
C LEU A 1010 20.37 1.30 1.98
N ARG A 1011 19.73 1.54 0.83
CA ARG A 1011 18.83 2.69 0.57
C ARG A 1011 17.36 2.29 0.57
N GLN A 1012 17.06 1.05 0.20
CA GLN A 1012 15.73 0.44 0.30
C GLN A 1012 15.90 -0.97 0.85
N TRP A 1013 15.29 -1.22 2.01
CA TRP A 1013 15.17 -2.55 2.60
C TRP A 1013 14.17 -3.39 1.79
N PRO A 1014 14.32 -4.73 1.75
CA PRO A 1014 13.27 -5.60 1.21
C PRO A 1014 11.98 -5.51 2.02
N SER A 1015 10.88 -6.00 1.45
CA SER A 1015 9.63 -6.25 2.17
C SER A 1015 9.78 -7.25 3.33
N ASP A 1016 10.82 -8.08 3.28
CA ASP A 1016 10.95 -9.28 4.07
C ASP A 1016 11.93 -9.08 5.24
N ASN A 1017 11.42 -9.23 6.47
CA ASN A 1017 12.18 -8.98 7.71
C ASN A 1017 13.25 -10.04 8.05
N ASN A 1018 13.66 -10.90 7.11
CA ASN A 1018 14.54 -12.06 7.36
C ASN A 1018 15.97 -11.91 6.83
N VAL A 1019 16.46 -10.68 6.74
CA VAL A 1019 17.81 -10.34 6.28
C VAL A 1019 18.87 -10.44 7.39
N GLU A 1020 20.07 -10.88 7.02
CA GLU A 1020 21.27 -10.93 7.86
C GLU A 1020 22.41 -10.08 7.28
N GLY A 1021 23.49 -9.90 8.05
CA GLY A 1021 24.73 -9.23 7.64
C GLY A 1021 24.92 -7.86 8.31
N LEU A 1022 26.10 -7.26 8.13
CA LEU A 1022 26.46 -5.99 8.78
C LEU A 1022 25.57 -4.81 8.36
N LEU A 1023 25.03 -4.82 7.14
CA LEU A 1023 24.10 -3.80 6.63
C LEU A 1023 22.64 -4.02 7.09
N ALA A 1024 22.34 -5.20 7.65
CA ALA A 1024 21.03 -5.54 8.22
C ALA A 1024 20.93 -5.24 9.72
N LEU A 1025 22.00 -4.70 10.33
CA LEU A 1025 22.01 -4.34 11.75
C LEU A 1025 21.03 -3.20 12.04
N LYS A 1026 20.22 -3.36 13.09
CA LYS A 1026 19.36 -2.30 13.62
C LYS A 1026 20.20 -1.24 14.36
N PRO A 1027 19.72 0.02 14.46
CA PRO A 1027 20.38 1.05 15.27
C PRO A 1027 20.64 0.60 16.71
N ALA A 1028 21.74 1.09 17.28
CA ALA A 1028 22.14 0.79 18.65
C ALA A 1028 21.22 1.50 19.66
N VAL A 1029 20.71 0.73 20.64
CA VAL A 1029 19.94 1.22 21.79
C VAL A 1029 20.70 0.81 23.04
N TYR A 1030 21.02 1.79 23.89
CA TYR A 1030 21.78 1.61 25.12
C TYR A 1030 21.43 2.68 26.17
N GLU A 1031 21.73 2.40 27.44
CA GLU A 1031 21.61 3.35 28.55
C GLU A 1031 23.02 3.71 29.08
N GLU A 1032 23.29 4.97 29.44
CA GLU A 1032 24.53 5.33 30.17
C GLU A 1032 24.31 5.12 31.68
N VAL A 1033 25.04 4.17 32.29
CA VAL A 1033 24.75 3.72 33.67
C VAL A 1033 25.73 4.28 34.70
N GLN A 1034 27.01 4.41 34.35
CA GLN A 1034 28.06 5.00 35.19
C GLN A 1034 29.04 5.81 34.33
N GLN A 1035 29.63 6.86 34.90
CA GLN A 1035 30.52 7.79 34.19
C GLN A 1035 31.91 7.97 34.81
N THR A 1036 32.20 7.34 35.96
CA THR A 1036 33.53 7.35 36.61
C THR A 1036 33.85 6.01 37.31
N PRO A 1037 35.10 5.51 37.26
CA PRO A 1037 36.26 6.05 36.55
C PRO A 1037 36.26 5.75 35.03
N SER A 1038 35.45 4.80 34.58
CA SER A 1038 35.13 4.51 33.18
C SER A 1038 33.68 4.89 32.88
N THR A 1039 33.35 5.17 31.62
CA THR A 1039 31.94 5.24 31.20
C THR A 1039 31.44 3.84 30.88
N LYS A 1040 30.24 3.51 31.34
CA LYS A 1040 29.58 2.23 31.08
C LYS A 1040 28.26 2.42 30.34
N LEU A 1041 28.12 1.69 29.23
CA LEU A 1041 26.85 1.54 28.53
C LEU A 1041 26.22 0.21 28.91
N LYS A 1042 24.92 0.23 29.19
CA LYS A 1042 24.11 -0.98 29.30
C LYS A 1042 23.44 -1.23 27.95
N ILE A 1043 23.82 -2.32 27.29
CA ILE A 1043 23.24 -2.79 26.02
C ILE A 1043 22.46 -4.06 26.32
N LYS A 1044 21.11 -3.99 26.21
CA LYS A 1044 20.19 -4.99 26.77
C LYS A 1044 20.49 -5.21 28.27
N ASP A 1045 20.86 -6.42 28.66
CA ASP A 1045 21.15 -6.83 30.05
C ASP A 1045 22.66 -6.83 30.39
N GLN A 1046 23.52 -6.28 29.53
CA GLN A 1046 24.97 -6.28 29.73
C GLN A 1046 25.53 -4.86 29.92
N GLU A 1047 26.21 -4.61 31.05
CA GLU A 1047 27.07 -3.44 31.23
C GLU A 1047 28.41 -3.65 30.51
N ILE A 1048 28.85 -2.64 29.75
CA ILE A 1048 30.06 -2.67 28.94
C ILE A 1048 30.83 -1.36 29.16
N ASP A 1049 32.09 -1.46 29.59
CA ASP A 1049 33.00 -0.32 29.69
C ASP A 1049 33.37 0.20 28.29
N VAL A 1050 33.25 1.51 28.08
CA VAL A 1050 33.51 2.18 26.81
C VAL A 1050 34.49 3.34 26.95
N THR A 1051 35.07 3.76 25.83
CA THR A 1051 35.92 4.96 25.74
C THR A 1051 35.40 5.89 24.64
N ARG A 1052 35.64 7.20 24.75
CA ARG A 1052 35.36 8.12 23.64
C ARG A 1052 36.40 7.94 22.55
N SER A 1053 35.93 7.90 21.30
CA SER A 1053 36.77 7.97 20.12
C SER A 1053 36.00 8.64 18.99
N SER A 1054 36.56 8.66 17.79
CA SER A 1054 35.86 9.11 16.59
C SER A 1054 35.96 8.10 15.44
N ALA A 1055 35.03 8.22 14.50
CA ALA A 1055 34.89 7.37 13.33
C ALA A 1055 34.37 8.21 12.14
N VAL A 1056 34.58 7.75 10.90
CA VAL A 1056 34.15 8.48 9.69
C VAL A 1056 32.90 7.80 9.11
N ASP A 1057 31.82 8.56 8.91
CA ASP A 1057 30.58 8.03 8.35
C ASP A 1057 30.60 8.00 6.82
N TYR A 1058 31.19 6.93 6.27
CA TYR A 1058 31.24 6.66 4.84
C TYR A 1058 29.88 6.34 4.19
N SER A 1059 28.75 6.35 4.93
CA SER A 1059 27.40 6.19 4.32
C SER A 1059 26.88 7.43 3.58
N ILE A 1060 27.64 8.53 3.63
CA ILE A 1060 27.38 9.82 3.00
C ILE A 1060 28.52 10.13 2.03
N SER A 1061 28.23 10.69 0.85
CA SER A 1061 29.21 10.95 -0.23
C SER A 1061 30.29 12.00 0.11
N VAL A 1062 30.01 12.88 1.06
CA VAL A 1062 31.01 13.73 1.73
C VAL A 1062 31.01 13.29 3.20
N PRO A 1063 31.91 12.39 3.62
CA PRO A 1063 31.75 11.65 4.86
C PRO A 1063 32.24 12.45 6.07
N PRO A 1064 31.37 12.76 7.06
CA PRO A 1064 31.79 13.49 8.26
C PRO A 1064 32.53 12.57 9.24
N THR A 1065 33.44 13.16 10.03
CA THR A 1065 33.96 12.52 11.25
C THR A 1065 32.95 12.75 12.38
N LEU A 1066 32.52 11.69 13.04
CA LEU A 1066 31.59 11.70 14.17
C LEU A 1066 32.28 11.18 15.44
N ASP A 1067 31.94 11.75 16.59
CA ASP A 1067 32.28 11.18 17.89
C ASP A 1067 31.46 9.91 18.14
N CYS A 1068 32.09 8.91 18.77
CA CYS A 1068 31.50 7.60 19.00
C CYS A 1068 31.95 6.98 20.33
N TRP A 1069 31.15 6.03 20.82
CA TRP A 1069 31.52 5.16 21.94
C TRP A 1069 32.26 3.93 21.42
N PHE A 1070 33.54 3.82 21.75
CA PHE A 1070 34.43 2.75 21.29
C PHE A 1070 34.41 1.54 22.22
N MET A 1071 34.24 0.35 21.63
CA MET A 1071 34.12 -0.96 22.30
C MET A 1071 34.60 -2.10 21.38
N SER A 1072 34.54 -3.36 21.86
CA SER A 1072 34.85 -4.52 21.01
C SER A 1072 33.77 -4.76 19.95
N ALA A 1073 34.14 -5.48 18.88
CA ALA A 1073 33.21 -5.82 17.81
C ALA A 1073 32.03 -6.65 18.33
N GLU A 1074 32.26 -7.60 19.24
CA GLU A 1074 31.22 -8.46 19.81
C GLU A 1074 30.22 -7.67 20.66
N SER A 1075 30.71 -6.68 21.43
CA SER A 1075 29.89 -5.78 22.22
C SER A 1075 28.95 -4.94 21.35
N ALA A 1076 29.47 -4.36 20.25
CA ALA A 1076 28.70 -3.53 19.34
C ALA A 1076 27.74 -4.34 18.44
N LEU A 1077 28.18 -5.49 17.94
CA LEU A 1077 27.41 -6.38 17.06
C LEU A 1077 26.40 -7.25 17.81
N GLN A 1078 26.54 -7.39 19.14
CA GLN A 1078 25.72 -8.25 19.99
C GLN A 1078 25.68 -9.74 19.54
N ARG A 1079 26.72 -10.14 18.78
CA ARG A 1079 27.00 -11.44 18.17
C ARG A 1079 28.52 -11.59 18.07
N ARG A 1080 29.05 -12.78 17.78
CA ARG A 1080 30.50 -12.91 17.51
C ARG A 1080 30.84 -12.25 16.17
N LEU A 1081 32.03 -11.67 16.05
CA LEU A 1081 32.53 -11.15 14.78
C LEU A 1081 32.61 -12.27 13.72
N ASP A 1082 32.97 -13.48 14.14
CA ASP A 1082 33.04 -14.69 13.31
C ASP A 1082 31.73 -14.99 12.54
N ASP A 1083 30.55 -14.66 13.10
CA ASP A 1083 29.25 -14.85 12.44
C ASP A 1083 29.12 -14.07 11.12
N PHE A 1084 29.92 -13.01 10.97
CA PHE A 1084 29.99 -12.15 9.81
C PHE A 1084 31.23 -12.41 8.96
N ILE A 1085 32.18 -13.25 9.37
CA ILE A 1085 33.38 -13.57 8.59
C ILE A 1085 33.06 -14.71 7.60
N ILE A 1086 33.59 -14.60 6.38
CA ILE A 1086 33.42 -15.58 5.31
C ILE A 1086 34.77 -16.04 4.75
N ALA A 1087 34.86 -17.30 4.32
CA ALA A 1087 36.12 -17.85 3.79
C ALA A 1087 36.47 -17.28 2.40
N GLN A 1088 35.46 -17.06 1.56
CA GLN A 1088 35.56 -16.59 0.17
C GLN A 1088 34.46 -15.54 -0.09
N LEU A 1089 34.58 -14.76 -1.17
CA LEU A 1089 33.60 -13.74 -1.59
C LEU A 1089 32.47 -14.37 -2.40
#